data_AF-A0A1F7RVI4-F1
#
_entry.id   AF-A0A1F7RVI4-F1
#
_cell.length_a   1.000
_cell.length_b   1.000
_cell.length_c   1.000
_cell.angle_alpha   90.00
_cell.angle_beta   90.00
_cell.angle_gamma   90.00
#
_symmetry.space_group_name_H-M   'P 1'
#
loop_
_entity.id
_entity.type
_entity.pdbx_description
1 polymer ?
#
loop_
_entity_poly.entity_id
_entity_poly.type
_entity_poly.pdbx_seq_one_letter_code
_entity_poly.pdbx_strand_id
1 'polypeptide(L)'
;MKQFVLLIAIVFFSTIMKLPAGGTEMRFVDKTAESVLSYQSSPSWGLSWGDFNNDDLIDVYIKNHQVNPPSLYKNVGNGVFQDITSQTGFSMIEDFHGASWGDFDNDGDSDLYQANGACGGNCSKNNHLFMNNGDGGFTDIAGSAGVLDPNGRGRMPLWFDYNGDGYLDIFVANEKHYNAPSLLFKNEGNGTFTDVSVSAGVGSIEMANGAYLSDLNGDNKADLIISNWKGIQIFSNNGDGTFTDNGLIRIDNVQDVAIGDYDNDKGMDIFVSRGLSDGDAYEVSSSKLKYRIEVENIEKGIDFETVNFSVAEFDFYRHENRISATDNIYIGPNKYNPAQIPFLLDASAIQNRGEPVRSGPGCYIWFDGSDNKWHTRFVGLIGENFNISGVISTSGAIGQTITLNLNIGQDMVNKLFQNDGSGHFVDVTDMSGLETYNGNSMSAVFADFDNDGDLDIYAVYAGGISNAPNKLFENDGNGHFTDAAFESGSQASAQGRGESVAVADYNNDGFLDMIVLNGLGDAPFHLGERVVLENQKTRNNWLQIKLAGTVSNKDGVGAIVVVDADTLSIAREQMGGMHHFSQNSQVLQFGLGSKSVVDRITIYWPSGIVQQLVNVNVNQRLKVEEPEISFVLTPDAAVLPRGGVLTVRANIVNYSDQRTGFYFATNLILPDGTIFPKIPSALVGPDWISLAPKEAITRTLTRQISGVAPLGNYIYNGFIVKKPYTSILNENHFLFKVTPAP
;
A
#
# COMPACT_ATOMS: atom_id res chain seq x y z
N MET A 1 -20.29 -31.89 -49.60
CA MET A 1 -20.59 -30.71 -48.76
C MET A 1 -20.67 -31.07 -47.27
N LYS A 2 -19.73 -31.88 -46.75
CA LYS A 2 -19.58 -32.23 -45.32
C LYS A 2 -18.10 -32.51 -44.94
N GLN A 3 -17.16 -32.01 -45.75
CA GLN A 3 -15.71 -32.11 -45.51
C GLN A 3 -14.99 -30.75 -45.59
N PHE A 4 -15.73 -29.65 -45.76
CA PHE A 4 -15.16 -28.30 -45.86
C PHE A 4 -15.34 -27.45 -44.60
N VAL A 5 -16.02 -27.98 -43.57
CA VAL A 5 -16.30 -27.26 -42.31
C VAL A 5 -15.36 -27.73 -41.18
N LEU A 6 -14.63 -28.83 -41.35
CA LEU A 6 -13.75 -29.39 -40.31
C LEU A 6 -12.29 -28.90 -40.39
N LEU A 7 -11.93 -28.06 -41.37
CA LEU A 7 -10.55 -27.55 -41.53
C LEU A 7 -10.36 -26.10 -41.03
N ILE A 8 -11.44 -25.41 -40.65
CA ILE A 8 -11.38 -24.03 -40.11
C ILE A 8 -11.47 -24.01 -38.57
N ALA A 9 -11.81 -25.13 -37.93
CA ALA A 9 -11.94 -25.24 -36.47
C ALA A 9 -10.72 -25.87 -35.76
N ILE A 10 -9.65 -26.26 -36.49
CA ILE A 10 -8.45 -26.90 -35.92
C ILE A 10 -7.17 -26.12 -36.30
N VAL A 11 -7.23 -24.78 -36.28
CA VAL A 11 -6.04 -23.90 -36.43
C VAL A 11 -5.89 -22.92 -35.26
N PHE A 12 -6.78 -22.96 -34.25
CA PHE A 12 -6.72 -22.05 -33.09
C PHE A 12 -6.08 -22.63 -31.82
N PHE A 13 -5.32 -23.71 -31.93
CA PHE A 13 -4.46 -24.18 -30.83
C PHE A 13 -3.10 -24.58 -31.39
N SER A 14 -2.03 -24.02 -30.81
CA SER A 14 -0.60 -24.23 -31.09
C SER A 14 0.10 -23.35 -32.15
N THR A 15 -0.20 -22.06 -32.20
CA THR A 15 0.86 -21.09 -32.52
C THR A 15 1.43 -20.58 -31.21
N ILE A 16 2.57 -21.14 -30.81
CA ILE A 16 3.56 -20.36 -30.03
C ILE A 16 3.88 -19.19 -30.94
N MET A 17 3.21 -18.05 -30.74
CA MET A 17 3.71 -16.79 -31.26
C MET A 17 5.08 -16.64 -30.62
N LYS A 18 6.13 -16.84 -31.43
CA LYS A 18 7.41 -16.21 -31.09
C LYS A 18 7.08 -14.74 -30.95
N LEU A 19 7.17 -14.23 -29.72
CA LEU A 19 7.13 -12.81 -29.44
C LEU A 19 8.09 -12.15 -30.44
N PRO A 20 7.71 -11.01 -31.06
CA PRO A 20 8.67 -10.21 -31.78
C PRO A 20 9.88 -9.99 -30.87
N ALA A 21 11.09 -10.04 -31.42
CA ALA A 21 12.28 -9.77 -30.63
C ALA A 21 12.16 -8.37 -30.01
N GLY A 22 11.99 -8.30 -28.68
CA GLY A 22 11.81 -7.07 -27.93
C GLY A 22 10.37 -6.74 -27.50
N GLY A 23 9.46 -7.70 -27.34
CA GLY A 23 8.15 -7.47 -26.69
C GLY A 23 7.99 -8.30 -25.41
N THR A 24 7.24 -7.77 -24.45
CA THR A 24 7.04 -8.35 -23.10
C THR A 24 6.51 -9.79 -23.08
N GLU A 25 6.97 -10.61 -22.11
CA GLU A 25 6.39 -11.94 -21.83
C GLU A 25 5.06 -11.85 -21.05
N MET A 26 4.81 -10.73 -20.37
CA MET A 26 3.58 -10.49 -19.60
C MET A 26 2.33 -10.49 -20.47
N ARG A 27 1.24 -11.06 -19.95
CA ARG A 27 -0.06 -11.12 -20.62
C ARG A 27 -1.18 -11.02 -19.60
N PHE A 28 -1.95 -9.94 -19.63
CA PHE A 28 -3.11 -9.75 -18.78
C PHE A 28 -4.40 -9.97 -19.56
N VAL A 29 -5.36 -10.62 -18.91
CA VAL A 29 -6.72 -10.83 -19.42
C VAL A 29 -7.70 -10.18 -18.47
N ASP A 30 -8.59 -9.34 -19.00
CA ASP A 30 -9.69 -8.77 -18.23
C ASP A 30 -10.69 -9.86 -17.84
N LYS A 31 -10.83 -10.10 -16.53
CA LYS A 31 -11.73 -11.06 -15.87
C LYS A 31 -12.85 -10.38 -15.09
N THR A 32 -13.09 -9.10 -15.34
CA THR A 32 -14.04 -8.29 -14.57
C THR A 32 -15.46 -8.88 -14.61
N ALA A 33 -15.88 -9.39 -15.77
CA ALA A 33 -17.20 -9.99 -15.91
C ALA A 33 -17.29 -11.38 -15.23
N GLU A 34 -16.25 -12.22 -15.35
CA GLU A 34 -16.26 -13.57 -14.76
C GLU A 34 -16.07 -13.57 -13.25
N SER A 35 -15.34 -12.61 -12.70
CA SER A 35 -15.06 -12.48 -11.27
C SER A 35 -16.26 -12.05 -10.42
N VAL A 36 -17.33 -11.54 -11.06
CA VAL A 36 -18.52 -10.97 -10.41
C VAL A 36 -18.21 -9.66 -9.64
N LEU A 37 -17.02 -9.07 -9.86
CA LEU A 37 -16.62 -7.78 -9.30
C LEU A 37 -16.97 -6.57 -10.18
N SER A 38 -17.57 -6.80 -11.36
CA SER A 38 -17.96 -5.78 -12.35
C SER A 38 -18.91 -4.69 -11.84
N TYR A 39 -19.72 -4.96 -10.80
CA TYR A 39 -20.76 -4.04 -10.37
C TYR A 39 -20.25 -3.00 -9.37
N GLN A 40 -20.27 -1.73 -9.77
CA GLN A 40 -20.17 -0.59 -8.87
C GLN A 40 -21.55 -0.05 -8.52
N SER A 41 -21.95 -0.15 -7.25
CA SER A 41 -23.07 0.63 -6.71
C SER A 41 -22.64 2.03 -6.24
N SER A 42 -21.33 2.25 -6.04
CA SER A 42 -20.71 3.46 -5.48
C SER A 42 -19.25 3.60 -5.93
N PRO A 43 -18.69 4.83 -5.97
CA PRO A 43 -17.24 5.02 -5.99
C PRO A 43 -16.60 4.42 -4.72
N SER A 44 -15.33 4.03 -4.82
CA SER A 44 -14.55 3.47 -3.70
C SER A 44 -13.19 4.15 -3.64
N TRP A 45 -12.64 4.28 -2.43
CA TRP A 45 -11.29 4.79 -2.17
C TRP A 45 -10.42 3.66 -1.64
N GLY A 46 -9.79 2.92 -2.54
CA GLY A 46 -8.97 1.77 -2.22
C GLY A 46 -9.72 0.45 -2.02
N LEU A 47 -8.94 -0.63 -2.00
CA LEU A 47 -9.35 -2.00 -1.70
C LEU A 47 -8.29 -2.73 -0.88
N SER A 48 -8.65 -3.79 -0.17
CA SER A 48 -7.69 -4.52 0.67
C SER A 48 -7.85 -6.02 0.46
N TRP A 49 -6.78 -6.68 0.02
CA TRP A 49 -6.68 -8.13 -0.04
C TRP A 49 -6.45 -8.70 1.36
N GLY A 50 -7.23 -9.69 1.77
CA GLY A 50 -7.07 -10.36 3.07
C GLY A 50 -7.75 -11.72 3.08
N ASP A 51 -7.16 -12.70 3.78
CA ASP A 51 -7.70 -14.06 3.94
C ASP A 51 -8.48 -14.11 5.26
N PHE A 52 -9.66 -13.48 5.30
CA PHE A 52 -10.37 -13.23 6.57
C PHE A 52 -10.88 -14.52 7.23
N ASN A 53 -10.92 -15.62 6.50
CA ASN A 53 -11.49 -16.89 6.95
C ASN A 53 -10.49 -18.05 6.93
N ASN A 54 -9.20 -17.75 6.71
CA ASN A 54 -8.10 -18.70 6.79
C ASN A 54 -8.27 -19.92 5.88
N ASP A 55 -8.83 -19.75 4.68
CA ASP A 55 -9.02 -20.82 3.69
C ASP A 55 -7.97 -20.82 2.56
N ASP A 56 -6.95 -19.96 2.68
CA ASP A 56 -5.88 -19.75 1.70
C ASP A 56 -6.39 -19.30 0.31
N LEU A 57 -7.64 -18.82 0.23
CA LEU A 57 -8.20 -18.10 -0.91
C LEU A 57 -8.33 -16.63 -0.51
N ILE A 58 -7.47 -15.78 -1.07
CA ILE A 58 -7.45 -14.37 -0.71
C ILE A 58 -8.76 -13.68 -1.09
N ASP A 59 -9.38 -12.97 -0.14
CA ASP A 59 -10.65 -12.27 -0.27
C ASP A 59 -10.44 -10.75 -0.50
N VAL A 60 -11.50 -10.05 -0.93
CA VAL A 60 -11.42 -8.61 -1.25
C VAL A 60 -12.37 -7.80 -0.39
N TYR A 61 -11.83 -6.82 0.32
CA TYR A 61 -12.59 -5.76 0.98
C TYR A 61 -12.56 -4.45 0.16
N ILE A 62 -13.73 -3.85 -0.07
CA ILE A 62 -13.88 -2.63 -0.88
C ILE A 62 -14.61 -1.54 -0.08
N LYS A 63 -14.01 -0.36 -0.05
CA LYS A 63 -14.34 0.74 0.88
C LYS A 63 -15.29 1.70 0.20
N ASN A 64 -16.45 1.17 -0.16
CA ASN A 64 -17.47 1.93 -0.88
C ASN A 64 -17.77 3.24 -0.14
N HIS A 65 -17.88 4.30 -0.92
CA HIS A 65 -18.08 5.66 -0.43
C HIS A 65 -19.54 6.09 -0.60
N GLN A 66 -19.96 7.18 0.05
CA GLN A 66 -21.26 7.86 -0.12
C GLN A 66 -22.53 7.11 0.33
N VAL A 67 -23.13 6.27 -0.53
CA VAL A 67 -24.50 5.75 -0.34
C VAL A 67 -24.55 4.25 -0.09
N ASN A 68 -23.41 3.58 -0.14
CA ASN A 68 -23.29 2.14 0.09
C ASN A 68 -22.30 1.87 1.23
N PRO A 69 -22.56 0.86 2.08
CA PRO A 69 -21.57 0.39 3.04
C PRO A 69 -20.41 -0.31 2.32
N PRO A 70 -19.26 -0.49 2.99
CA PRO A 70 -18.17 -1.31 2.47
C PRO A 70 -18.64 -2.71 2.10
N SER A 71 -17.98 -3.31 1.11
CA SER A 71 -18.28 -4.66 0.63
C SER A 71 -17.16 -5.63 0.99
N LEU A 72 -17.54 -6.85 1.37
CA LEU A 72 -16.62 -7.98 1.50
C LEU A 72 -17.01 -9.05 0.49
N TYR A 73 -16.04 -9.43 -0.34
CA TYR A 73 -16.18 -10.43 -1.38
C TYR A 73 -15.32 -11.63 -1.03
N LYS A 74 -15.97 -12.75 -0.69
CA LYS A 74 -15.29 -14.01 -0.42
C LYS A 74 -14.87 -14.67 -1.74
N ASN A 75 -13.62 -15.05 -1.87
CA ASN A 75 -13.11 -15.85 -2.98
C ASN A 75 -13.62 -17.29 -2.82
N VAL A 76 -14.33 -17.78 -3.83
CA VAL A 76 -14.87 -19.15 -3.85
C VAL A 76 -14.08 -20.07 -4.79
N GLY A 77 -12.92 -19.61 -5.23
CA GLY A 77 -11.97 -20.32 -6.09
C GLY A 77 -12.13 -20.04 -7.58
N ASN A 78 -11.08 -20.33 -8.34
CA ASN A 78 -10.99 -20.11 -9.79
C ASN A 78 -11.29 -18.66 -10.22
N GLY A 79 -10.93 -17.68 -9.38
CA GLY A 79 -11.13 -16.26 -9.68
C GLY A 79 -12.56 -15.75 -9.59
N VAL A 80 -13.47 -16.52 -8.96
CA VAL A 80 -14.86 -16.12 -8.76
C VAL A 80 -15.04 -15.65 -7.31
N PHE A 81 -15.72 -14.52 -7.16
CA PHE A 81 -16.02 -13.93 -5.85
C PHE A 81 -17.51 -13.93 -5.54
N GLN A 82 -17.82 -14.07 -4.26
CA GLN A 82 -19.17 -13.99 -3.71
C GLN A 82 -19.29 -12.79 -2.77
N ASP A 83 -20.23 -11.89 -3.04
CA ASP A 83 -20.58 -10.81 -2.11
C ASP A 83 -21.21 -11.41 -0.83
N ILE A 84 -20.52 -11.26 0.30
CA ILE A 84 -20.97 -11.70 1.62
C ILE A 84 -21.27 -10.52 2.56
N THR A 85 -21.32 -9.30 2.04
CA THR A 85 -21.46 -8.06 2.83
C THR A 85 -22.61 -8.14 3.84
N SER A 86 -23.77 -8.69 3.44
CA SER A 86 -24.93 -8.82 4.33
C SER A 86 -24.73 -9.75 5.54
N GLN A 87 -23.65 -10.53 5.56
CA GLN A 87 -23.32 -11.50 6.61
C GLN A 87 -22.27 -10.94 7.60
N THR A 88 -21.50 -9.94 7.18
CA THR A 88 -20.37 -9.37 7.95
C THR A 88 -20.78 -8.48 9.13
N GLY A 89 -21.96 -7.85 9.04
CA GLY A 89 -22.38 -6.80 9.98
C GLY A 89 -22.02 -5.36 9.54
N PHE A 90 -21.29 -5.19 8.42
CA PHE A 90 -20.98 -3.88 7.86
C PHE A 90 -22.26 -3.18 7.39
N SER A 91 -22.68 -2.16 8.13
CA SER A 91 -23.94 -1.44 7.89
C SER A 91 -23.79 0.07 7.84
N MET A 92 -22.58 0.58 8.09
CA MET A 92 -22.29 2.00 8.17
C MET A 92 -22.07 2.57 6.77
N ILE A 93 -22.63 3.75 6.54
CA ILE A 93 -22.52 4.49 5.29
C ILE A 93 -21.82 5.80 5.62
N GLU A 94 -20.50 5.82 5.47
CA GLU A 94 -19.62 6.95 5.82
C GLU A 94 -18.59 7.23 4.73
N ASP A 95 -17.69 8.19 4.99
CA ASP A 95 -16.63 8.63 4.08
C ASP A 95 -15.37 7.77 4.27
N PHE A 96 -15.46 6.48 3.91
CA PHE A 96 -14.36 5.55 4.08
C PHE A 96 -13.23 5.78 3.06
N HIS A 97 -11.98 5.69 3.54
CA HIS A 97 -10.76 5.78 2.73
C HIS A 97 -9.92 4.51 2.92
N GLY A 98 -8.77 4.54 3.60
CA GLY A 98 -7.92 3.35 3.77
C GLY A 98 -8.48 2.33 4.76
N ALA A 99 -8.21 1.05 4.50
CA ALA A 99 -8.38 -0.03 5.47
C ALA A 99 -7.28 -1.06 5.29
N SER A 100 -6.95 -1.77 6.36
CA SER A 100 -5.92 -2.81 6.36
C SER A 100 -6.30 -3.94 7.29
N TRP A 101 -6.01 -5.16 6.84
CA TRP A 101 -6.09 -6.39 7.59
C TRP A 101 -4.85 -6.57 8.48
N GLY A 102 -5.06 -7.07 9.70
CA GLY A 102 -4.00 -7.48 10.62
C GLY A 102 -4.57 -8.23 11.83
N ASP A 103 -3.84 -9.22 12.34
CA ASP A 103 -4.21 -10.00 13.55
C ASP A 103 -3.72 -9.26 14.82
N PHE A 104 -4.55 -8.37 15.38
CA PHE A 104 -4.09 -7.49 16.45
C PHE A 104 -4.08 -8.17 17.83
N ASP A 105 -4.91 -9.18 18.04
CA ASP A 105 -5.01 -9.89 19.32
C ASP A 105 -4.30 -11.26 19.33
N ASN A 106 -3.63 -11.60 18.23
CA ASN A 106 -2.83 -12.80 18.01
C ASN A 106 -3.66 -14.10 18.12
N ASP A 107 -4.95 -14.06 17.77
CA ASP A 107 -5.84 -15.22 17.80
C ASP A 107 -5.80 -16.07 16.51
N GLY A 108 -5.19 -15.53 15.46
CA GLY A 108 -4.99 -16.17 14.15
C GLY A 108 -6.03 -15.79 13.10
N ASP A 109 -7.07 -15.01 13.45
CA ASP A 109 -8.06 -14.51 12.51
C ASP A 109 -7.75 -13.04 12.17
N SER A 110 -7.75 -12.68 10.88
CA SER A 110 -7.44 -11.30 10.49
C SER A 110 -8.57 -10.33 10.87
N ASP A 111 -8.22 -9.27 11.59
CA ASP A 111 -9.09 -8.14 11.90
C ASP A 111 -8.91 -7.00 10.90
N LEU A 112 -9.82 -6.03 10.92
CA LEU A 112 -9.83 -4.94 9.94
C LEU A 112 -9.93 -3.57 10.61
N TYR A 113 -8.91 -2.72 10.40
CA TYR A 113 -9.00 -1.30 10.74
C TYR A 113 -9.49 -0.50 9.53
N GLN A 114 -10.51 0.32 9.69
CA GLN A 114 -11.09 1.18 8.66
C GLN A 114 -10.97 2.65 9.05
N ALA A 115 -10.22 3.40 8.25
CA ALA A 115 -10.05 4.84 8.39
C ALA A 115 -11.21 5.62 7.74
N ASN A 116 -11.59 6.75 8.35
CA ASN A 116 -12.70 7.60 7.93
C ASN A 116 -12.18 9.00 7.53
N GLY A 117 -12.39 9.37 6.27
CA GLY A 117 -11.97 10.65 5.70
C GLY A 117 -12.91 11.83 5.92
N ALA A 118 -13.95 11.62 6.72
CA ALA A 118 -14.76 12.64 7.37
C ALA A 118 -15.43 13.70 6.46
N CYS A 119 -16.65 13.41 6.02
CA CYS A 119 -17.60 14.33 5.35
C CYS A 119 -17.01 15.15 4.18
N GLY A 120 -16.18 14.56 3.34
CA GLY A 120 -15.50 15.25 2.24
C GLY A 120 -14.58 16.35 2.74
N GLY A 121 -13.96 16.17 3.91
CA GLY A 121 -13.07 17.14 4.55
C GLY A 121 -13.76 18.28 5.30
N ASN A 122 -15.08 18.23 5.48
CA ASN A 122 -15.84 19.28 6.19
C ASN A 122 -16.18 18.93 7.65
N CYS A 123 -15.77 17.75 8.13
CA CYS A 123 -16.02 17.29 9.50
C CYS A 123 -14.87 16.39 10.00
N SER A 124 -15.01 15.86 11.22
CA SER A 124 -14.21 14.75 11.74
C SER A 124 -15.16 13.61 12.12
N LYS A 125 -14.74 12.36 11.89
CA LYS A 125 -15.55 11.15 12.11
C LYS A 125 -14.68 10.06 12.69
N ASN A 126 -15.29 9.19 13.50
CA ASN A 126 -14.56 8.11 14.11
C ASN A 126 -14.10 7.09 13.05
N ASN A 127 -12.91 6.53 13.26
CA ASN A 127 -12.45 5.32 12.61
C ASN A 127 -13.10 4.09 13.26
N HIS A 128 -12.95 2.93 12.62
CA HIS A 128 -13.49 1.65 13.07
C HIS A 128 -12.41 0.59 13.18
N LEU A 129 -12.57 -0.32 14.14
CA LEU A 129 -11.76 -1.52 14.31
C LEU A 129 -12.73 -2.69 14.41
N PHE A 130 -12.83 -3.45 13.32
CA PHE A 130 -13.69 -4.60 13.20
C PHE A 130 -12.92 -5.85 13.61
N MET A 131 -13.21 -6.32 14.83
CA MET A 131 -12.68 -7.58 15.33
C MET A 131 -13.40 -8.74 14.66
N ASN A 132 -12.65 -9.69 14.13
CA ASN A 132 -13.17 -10.92 13.52
C ASN A 132 -13.63 -11.86 14.64
N ASN A 133 -14.88 -12.33 14.59
CA ASN A 133 -15.42 -13.19 15.64
C ASN A 133 -15.09 -14.68 15.43
N GLY A 134 -14.36 -15.04 14.36
CA GLY A 134 -14.05 -16.43 13.96
C GLY A 134 -15.24 -17.22 13.40
N ASP A 135 -16.40 -16.58 13.24
CA ASP A 135 -17.63 -17.17 12.70
C ASP A 135 -18.10 -16.55 11.36
N GLY A 136 -17.26 -15.68 10.78
CA GLY A 136 -17.54 -14.91 9.57
C GLY A 136 -18.25 -13.57 9.80
N GLY A 137 -18.60 -13.26 11.06
CA GLY A 137 -19.09 -11.94 11.46
C GLY A 137 -17.99 -11.06 12.08
N PHE A 138 -18.23 -9.75 12.09
CA PHE A 138 -17.34 -8.76 12.69
C PHE A 138 -18.03 -7.93 13.76
N THR A 139 -17.26 -7.50 14.77
CA THR A 139 -17.71 -6.59 15.82
C THR A 139 -16.88 -5.31 15.80
N ASP A 140 -17.51 -4.14 15.64
CA ASP A 140 -16.82 -2.86 15.78
C ASP A 140 -16.52 -2.55 17.25
N ILE A 141 -15.25 -2.59 17.60
CA ILE A 141 -14.73 -2.39 18.96
C ILE A 141 -13.94 -1.08 19.10
N ALA A 142 -13.90 -0.19 18.10
CA ALA A 142 -13.03 0.99 18.12
C ALA A 142 -13.21 1.85 19.38
N GLY A 143 -14.45 2.00 19.85
CA GLY A 143 -14.78 2.74 21.07
C GLY A 143 -14.23 2.12 22.35
N SER A 144 -14.37 0.80 22.51
CA SER A 144 -13.85 0.08 23.67
C SER A 144 -12.34 -0.14 23.60
N ALA A 145 -11.78 -0.26 22.39
CA ALA A 145 -10.36 -0.44 22.15
C ALA A 145 -9.57 0.88 22.28
N GLY A 146 -10.22 2.04 22.18
CA GLY A 146 -9.58 3.35 22.36
C GLY A 146 -9.02 3.99 21.08
N VAL A 147 -9.45 3.52 19.91
CA VAL A 147 -8.87 3.88 18.60
C VAL A 147 -9.83 4.68 17.71
N LEU A 148 -10.83 5.34 18.30
CA LEU A 148 -11.86 6.08 17.57
C LEU A 148 -11.30 7.21 16.70
N ASP A 149 -10.23 7.89 17.13
CA ASP A 149 -9.72 9.10 16.48
C ASP A 149 -10.81 10.13 16.11
N PRO A 150 -11.55 10.69 17.09
CA PRO A 150 -12.75 11.51 16.81
C PRO A 150 -12.46 12.86 16.13
N ASN A 151 -11.19 13.27 16.07
CA ASN A 151 -10.77 14.54 15.49
C ASN A 151 -10.04 14.35 14.16
N GLY A 152 -9.52 13.15 13.88
CA GLY A 152 -8.79 12.82 12.69
C GLY A 152 -9.63 12.84 11.43
N ARG A 153 -8.90 12.84 10.33
CA ARG A 153 -9.41 12.62 8.98
C ARG A 153 -8.57 11.49 8.41
N GLY A 154 -8.95 10.28 8.78
CA GLY A 154 -8.23 9.06 8.51
C GLY A 154 -8.00 8.85 7.02
N ARG A 155 -6.77 8.47 6.69
CA ARG A 155 -6.30 8.23 5.33
C ARG A 155 -5.81 6.82 5.20
N MET A 156 -4.66 6.53 5.78
CA MET A 156 -3.99 5.25 5.65
C MET A 156 -3.70 4.65 7.02
N PRO A 157 -4.30 3.50 7.38
CA PRO A 157 -3.88 2.74 8.53
C PRO A 157 -2.70 1.82 8.19
N LEU A 158 -1.81 1.63 9.16
CA LEU A 158 -0.69 0.69 9.12
C LEU A 158 -0.74 -0.22 10.35
N TRP A 159 -0.47 -1.50 10.14
CA TRP A 159 -0.24 -2.49 11.20
C TRP A 159 1.25 -2.82 11.28
N PHE A 160 1.84 -2.74 12.47
CA PHE A 160 3.23 -3.12 12.71
C PHE A 160 3.54 -3.15 14.20
N ASP A 161 4.50 -3.98 14.60
CA ASP A 161 5.03 -4.03 15.97
C ASP A 161 6.17 -3.00 16.10
N TYR A 162 5.85 -1.75 16.45
CA TYR A 162 6.86 -0.67 16.40
C TYR A 162 7.90 -0.76 17.51
N ASN A 163 7.58 -1.48 18.60
CA ASN A 163 8.38 -1.54 19.82
C ASN A 163 8.98 -2.94 20.09
N GLY A 164 8.64 -3.95 19.29
CA GLY A 164 9.11 -5.32 19.39
C GLY A 164 8.48 -6.13 20.53
N ASP A 165 7.26 -5.82 20.95
CA ASP A 165 6.56 -6.50 22.05
C ASP A 165 5.70 -7.69 21.61
N GLY A 166 5.62 -7.95 20.30
CA GLY A 166 4.92 -9.07 19.69
C GLY A 166 3.45 -8.81 19.36
N TYR A 167 2.94 -7.61 19.61
CA TYR A 167 1.59 -7.20 19.23
C TYR A 167 1.62 -6.18 18.10
N LEU A 168 0.67 -6.27 17.17
CA LEU A 168 0.54 -5.26 16.12
C LEU A 168 -0.06 -3.98 16.71
N ASP A 169 0.64 -2.88 16.51
CA ASP A 169 0.24 -1.51 16.78
C ASP A 169 -0.38 -0.87 15.53
N ILE A 170 -1.07 0.27 15.71
CA ILE A 170 -1.73 0.97 14.60
C ILE A 170 -1.13 2.36 14.43
N PHE A 171 -0.62 2.67 13.24
CA PHE A 171 -0.44 4.06 12.82
C PHE A 171 -1.56 4.48 11.87
N VAL A 172 -2.12 5.68 12.05
CA VAL A 172 -3.12 6.25 11.16
C VAL A 172 -2.63 7.58 10.62
N ALA A 173 -2.39 7.64 9.31
CA ALA A 173 -2.16 8.88 8.59
C ALA A 173 -3.43 9.73 8.59
N ASN A 174 -3.30 11.01 8.94
CA ASN A 174 -4.41 11.96 8.98
C ASN A 174 -4.19 13.16 8.06
N GLU A 175 -5.20 13.45 7.24
CA GLU A 175 -5.30 14.68 6.46
C GLU A 175 -5.86 15.87 7.27
N LYS A 176 -5.76 17.08 6.72
CA LYS A 176 -6.21 18.29 7.42
C LYS A 176 -7.74 18.39 7.50
N HIS A 177 -8.24 18.34 8.72
CA HIS A 177 -9.38 19.13 9.21
C HIS A 177 -9.08 19.47 10.69
N TYR A 178 -9.17 20.74 11.08
CA TYR A 178 -8.71 21.25 12.40
C TYR A 178 -7.24 21.02 12.80
N ASN A 179 -6.34 20.65 11.87
CA ASN A 179 -4.94 20.27 12.13
C ASN A 179 -4.79 19.04 13.05
N ALA A 180 -5.70 18.06 12.99
CA ALA A 180 -5.49 16.80 13.71
C ALA A 180 -4.20 16.11 13.24
N PRO A 181 -3.30 15.68 14.16
CA PRO A 181 -2.09 14.97 13.80
C PRO A 181 -2.40 13.53 13.37
N SER A 182 -1.45 12.89 12.70
CA SER A 182 -1.46 11.43 12.55
C SER A 182 -1.20 10.77 13.91
N LEU A 183 -1.79 9.60 14.12
CA LEU A 183 -1.77 8.95 15.44
C LEU A 183 -1.05 7.60 15.38
N LEU A 184 -0.26 7.32 16.41
CA LEU A 184 0.31 5.99 16.70
C LEU A 184 -0.34 5.45 17.98
N PHE A 185 -1.07 4.36 17.84
CA PHE A 185 -1.75 3.65 18.91
C PHE A 185 -0.97 2.38 19.25
N LYS A 186 -0.39 2.34 20.46
CA LYS A 186 0.27 1.15 20.98
C LYS A 186 -0.77 0.14 21.46
N ASN A 187 -0.67 -1.11 21.02
CA ASN A 187 -1.45 -2.22 21.53
C ASN A 187 -0.95 -2.64 22.93
N GLU A 188 -1.86 -2.76 23.90
CA GLU A 188 -1.48 -3.16 25.27
C GLU A 188 -1.61 -4.68 25.51
N GLY A 189 -1.88 -5.47 24.46
CA GLY A 189 -2.00 -6.93 24.52
C GLY A 189 -3.23 -7.44 25.28
N ASN A 190 -4.22 -6.57 25.49
CA ASN A 190 -5.44 -6.86 26.25
C ASN A 190 -6.72 -6.41 25.53
N GLY A 191 -6.63 -6.15 24.22
CA GLY A 191 -7.73 -5.64 23.41
C GLY A 191 -7.93 -4.12 23.47
N THR A 192 -7.00 -3.38 24.09
CA THR A 192 -7.04 -1.91 24.15
C THR A 192 -5.73 -1.30 23.66
N PHE A 193 -5.81 -0.04 23.24
CA PHE A 193 -4.70 0.72 22.69
C PHE A 193 -4.51 2.05 23.42
N THR A 194 -3.27 2.53 23.44
CA THR A 194 -2.87 3.83 23.98
C THR A 194 -2.29 4.70 22.88
N ASP A 195 -2.76 5.95 22.73
CA ASP A 195 -2.08 6.95 21.89
C ASP A 195 -0.71 7.31 22.47
N VAL A 196 0.34 6.94 21.73
CA VAL A 196 1.75 7.17 22.08
C VAL A 196 2.43 8.14 21.11
N SER A 197 1.69 8.82 20.23
CA SER A 197 2.23 9.61 19.12
C SER A 197 3.30 10.61 19.57
N VAL A 198 3.03 11.36 20.65
CA VAL A 198 3.97 12.36 21.19
C VAL A 198 5.20 11.70 21.80
N SER A 199 5.03 10.64 22.61
CA SER A 199 6.15 9.95 23.26
C SER A 199 7.03 9.19 22.28
N ALA A 200 6.44 8.67 21.20
CA ALA A 200 7.16 7.98 20.13
C ALA A 200 7.84 8.95 19.14
N GLY A 201 7.63 10.27 19.25
CA GLY A 201 8.28 11.26 18.39
C GLY A 201 7.58 11.52 17.05
N VAL A 202 6.38 10.98 16.84
CA VAL A 202 5.60 11.11 15.58
C VAL A 202 4.39 12.05 15.70
N GLY A 203 4.16 12.63 16.87
CA GLY A 203 3.01 13.50 17.14
C GLY A 203 2.99 14.86 16.41
N SER A 204 4.05 15.20 15.67
CA SER A 204 4.12 16.40 14.82
C SER A 204 3.76 16.13 13.35
N ILE A 205 3.44 14.88 12.99
CA ILE A 205 3.05 14.53 11.63
C ILE A 205 1.63 15.08 11.40
N GLU A 206 1.52 16.03 10.49
CA GLU A 206 0.26 16.65 10.09
C GLU A 206 0.13 16.62 8.57
N MET A 207 -1.10 16.59 8.06
CA MET A 207 -1.40 16.66 6.62
C MET A 207 -0.81 15.49 5.82
N ALA A 208 -0.83 14.29 6.41
CA ALA A 208 -0.39 13.07 5.76
C ALA A 208 -1.54 12.49 4.92
N ASN A 209 -1.29 12.28 3.63
CA ASN A 209 -2.25 11.62 2.73
C ASN A 209 -1.98 10.10 2.62
N GLY A 210 -0.78 9.66 2.98
CA GLY A 210 -0.35 8.27 2.90
C GLY A 210 0.77 7.99 3.90
N ALA A 211 0.89 6.72 4.29
CA ALA A 211 1.93 6.22 5.17
C ALA A 211 2.34 4.82 4.70
N TYR A 212 3.62 4.48 4.88
CA TYR A 212 4.24 3.27 4.38
C TYR A 212 5.31 2.79 5.38
N LEU A 213 5.63 1.50 5.32
CA LEU A 213 6.64 0.86 6.16
C LEU A 213 7.70 0.21 5.28
N SER A 214 8.96 0.36 5.66
CA SER A 214 10.10 -0.35 5.05
C SER A 214 11.35 -0.16 5.90
N ASP A 215 12.27 -1.13 5.93
CA ASP A 215 13.60 -0.92 6.50
C ASP A 215 14.49 -0.20 5.48
N LEU A 216 14.52 1.13 5.55
CA LEU A 216 15.28 1.95 4.60
C LEU A 216 16.77 2.00 4.92
N ASN A 217 17.18 1.68 6.15
CA ASN A 217 18.55 1.90 6.63
C ASN A 217 19.32 0.61 6.95
N GLY A 218 18.69 -0.55 6.75
CA GLY A 218 19.29 -1.88 6.89
C GLY A 218 19.52 -2.30 8.35
N ASP A 219 18.76 -1.74 9.31
CA ASP A 219 18.86 -2.09 10.72
C ASP A 219 17.85 -3.16 11.18
N ASN A 220 17.09 -3.71 10.24
CA ASN A 220 16.01 -4.68 10.39
C ASN A 220 14.84 -4.15 11.22
N LYS A 221 14.57 -2.84 11.18
CA LYS A 221 13.39 -2.24 11.80
C LYS A 221 12.62 -1.46 10.75
N ALA A 222 11.30 -1.63 10.77
CA ALA A 222 10.43 -0.87 9.87
C ALA A 222 10.49 0.62 10.23
N ASP A 223 10.97 1.43 9.29
CA ASP A 223 10.89 2.88 9.31
C ASP A 223 9.52 3.33 8.82
N LEU A 224 9.10 4.52 9.22
CA LEU A 224 7.84 5.13 8.82
C LEU A 224 8.06 6.19 7.73
N ILE A 225 7.46 5.98 6.58
CA ILE A 225 7.52 6.88 5.43
C ILE A 225 6.17 7.56 5.28
N ILE A 226 6.15 8.89 5.25
CA ILE A 226 4.92 9.70 5.20
C ILE A 226 4.89 10.54 3.94
N SER A 227 3.87 10.33 3.11
CA SER A 227 3.56 11.26 2.01
C SER A 227 2.65 12.38 2.51
N ASN A 228 3.07 13.62 2.29
CA ASN A 228 2.30 14.83 2.59
C ASN A 228 2.42 15.84 1.44
N TRP A 229 1.71 16.97 1.54
CA TRP A 229 1.70 18.00 0.50
C TRP A 229 3.07 18.63 0.18
N LYS A 230 4.09 18.43 1.02
CA LYS A 230 5.45 18.93 0.80
C LYS A 230 6.38 17.89 0.15
N GLY A 231 5.97 16.63 0.08
CA GLY A 231 6.78 15.50 -0.38
C GLY A 231 6.74 14.31 0.58
N ILE A 232 7.89 13.64 0.71
CA ILE A 232 8.04 12.41 1.51
C ILE A 232 8.90 12.70 2.74
N GLN A 233 8.36 12.47 3.93
CA GLN A 233 9.07 12.57 5.20
C GLN A 233 9.40 11.18 5.74
N ILE A 234 10.61 10.99 6.24
CA ILE A 234 11.11 9.68 6.70
C ILE A 234 11.40 9.75 8.20
N PHE A 235 10.88 8.77 8.93
CA PHE A 235 11.08 8.60 10.37
C PHE A 235 11.72 7.23 10.63
N SER A 236 12.98 7.21 11.06
CA SER A 236 13.62 5.92 11.38
C SER A 236 13.22 5.41 12.75
N ASN A 237 12.98 4.10 12.85
CA ASN A 237 12.65 3.45 14.11
C ASN A 237 13.92 3.19 14.93
N ASN A 238 14.04 3.82 16.10
CA ASN A 238 15.21 3.68 16.95
C ASN A 238 15.28 2.30 17.63
N GLY A 239 14.19 1.53 17.68
CA GLY A 239 14.07 0.24 18.35
C GLY A 239 13.92 0.33 19.88
N ASP A 240 13.65 1.53 20.39
CA ASP A 240 13.36 1.80 21.81
C ASP A 240 11.95 2.38 22.02
N GLY A 241 11.07 2.18 21.02
CA GLY A 241 9.72 2.73 20.99
C GLY A 241 9.65 4.19 20.57
N THR A 242 10.72 4.74 19.96
CA THR A 242 10.75 6.11 19.44
C THR A 242 11.23 6.16 17.99
N PHE A 243 10.90 7.24 17.30
CA PHE A 243 11.30 7.52 15.93
C PHE A 243 12.16 8.79 15.83
N THR A 244 13.09 8.78 14.89
CA THR A 244 13.92 9.94 14.52
C THR A 244 13.48 10.49 13.16
N ASP A 245 13.05 11.75 13.11
CA ASP A 245 12.77 12.45 11.85
C ASP A 245 14.07 12.71 11.08
N ASN A 246 14.25 12.01 9.96
CA ASN A 246 15.42 12.12 9.09
C ASN A 246 15.26 13.21 8.01
N GLY A 247 14.13 13.91 8.01
CA GLY A 247 13.86 15.03 7.13
C GLY A 247 12.91 14.72 5.98
N LEU A 248 12.86 15.65 5.03
CA LEU A 248 11.87 15.72 3.98
C LEU A 248 12.53 15.73 2.60
N ILE A 249 12.19 14.76 1.77
CA ILE A 249 12.44 14.78 0.33
C ILE A 249 11.32 15.60 -0.32
N ARG A 250 11.66 16.78 -0.85
CA ARG A 250 10.68 17.71 -1.42
C ARG A 250 10.25 17.27 -2.81
N ILE A 251 8.98 16.92 -2.95
CA ILE A 251 8.36 16.47 -4.19
C ILE A 251 6.95 17.04 -4.22
N ASP A 252 6.59 17.72 -5.29
CA ASP A 252 5.26 18.28 -5.43
C ASP A 252 4.26 17.21 -5.90
N ASN A 253 3.03 17.27 -5.37
CA ASN A 253 1.87 16.47 -5.78
C ASN A 253 2.04 14.94 -5.70
N VAL A 254 2.66 14.45 -4.63
CA VAL A 254 2.73 13.01 -4.30
C VAL A 254 1.30 12.45 -4.11
N GLN A 255 0.96 11.38 -4.84
CA GLN A 255 -0.31 10.67 -4.70
C GLN A 255 -0.14 9.32 -3.99
N ASP A 256 0.92 8.59 -4.33
CA ASP A 256 1.26 7.29 -3.75
C ASP A 256 2.77 7.07 -3.75
N VAL A 257 3.21 6.11 -2.94
CA VAL A 257 4.58 5.62 -2.84
C VAL A 257 4.56 4.10 -2.91
N ALA A 258 5.31 3.54 -3.85
CA ALA A 258 5.61 2.11 -3.90
C ALA A 258 7.06 1.90 -3.46
N ILE A 259 7.29 0.92 -2.60
CA ILE A 259 8.61 0.62 -2.04
C ILE A 259 9.00 -0.81 -2.42
N GLY A 260 10.24 -1.00 -2.89
CA GLY A 260 10.77 -2.30 -3.25
C GLY A 260 12.21 -2.21 -3.77
N ASP A 261 12.94 -3.31 -3.65
CA ASP A 261 14.32 -3.50 -4.14
C ASP A 261 14.28 -3.81 -5.65
N TYR A 262 14.28 -2.77 -6.50
CA TYR A 262 14.04 -2.93 -7.94
C TYR A 262 15.29 -3.35 -8.72
N ASP A 263 16.47 -3.11 -8.16
CA ASP A 263 17.76 -3.47 -8.76
C ASP A 263 18.48 -4.62 -8.04
N ASN A 264 17.79 -5.26 -7.09
CA ASN A 264 18.24 -6.43 -6.35
C ASN A 264 19.55 -6.18 -5.57
N ASP A 265 19.78 -4.95 -5.09
CA ASP A 265 20.93 -4.55 -4.28
C ASP A 265 20.68 -4.64 -2.76
N LYS A 266 19.44 -4.94 -2.36
CA LYS A 266 18.93 -5.08 -0.97
C LYS A 266 18.70 -3.76 -0.25
N GLY A 267 18.87 -2.62 -0.92
CA GLY A 267 18.35 -1.33 -0.51
C GLY A 267 16.92 -1.18 -1.00
N MET A 268 15.98 -0.85 -0.10
CA MET A 268 14.61 -0.61 -0.52
C MET A 268 14.48 0.76 -1.21
N ASP A 269 14.02 0.76 -2.46
CA ASP A 269 13.89 1.94 -3.30
C ASP A 269 12.48 2.51 -3.28
N ILE A 270 12.34 3.76 -3.72
CA ILE A 270 11.08 4.51 -3.62
C ILE A 270 10.65 4.96 -5.01
N PHE A 271 9.53 4.42 -5.49
CA PHE A 271 8.80 4.97 -6.63
C PHE A 271 7.66 5.86 -6.14
N VAL A 272 7.55 7.06 -6.71
CA VAL A 272 6.59 8.09 -6.30
C VAL A 272 5.64 8.38 -7.44
N SER A 273 4.38 8.01 -7.26
CA SER A 273 3.30 8.44 -8.15
C SER A 273 2.99 9.91 -7.92
N ARG A 274 2.95 10.68 -9.02
CA ARG A 274 2.68 12.11 -8.99
C ARG A 274 1.47 12.45 -9.85
N GLY A 275 0.59 13.25 -9.26
CA GLY A 275 -0.65 13.70 -9.87
C GLY A 275 -0.49 15.03 -10.60
N LEU A 276 -1.54 15.47 -11.27
CA LEU A 276 -1.60 16.77 -11.94
C LEU A 276 -1.35 17.92 -10.95
N SER A 277 -0.65 18.96 -11.40
CA SER A 277 -0.66 20.23 -10.66
C SER A 277 -2.10 20.78 -10.66
N ASP A 278 -2.62 21.22 -9.52
CA ASP A 278 -3.96 21.84 -9.38
C ASP A 278 -4.34 22.72 -10.58
N GLY A 279 -5.17 22.18 -11.48
CA GLY A 279 -5.60 22.81 -12.72
C GLY A 279 -7.11 22.79 -12.87
N ASP A 280 -7.70 23.89 -13.31
CA ASP A 280 -9.12 23.93 -13.68
C ASP A 280 -9.33 23.43 -15.15
N ALA A 281 -8.27 23.33 -15.95
CA ALA A 281 -8.30 22.90 -17.34
C ALA A 281 -7.07 22.05 -17.72
N TYR A 282 -7.26 21.13 -18.68
CA TYR A 282 -6.29 20.11 -19.08
C TYR A 282 -6.38 19.82 -20.58
N GLU A 283 -5.25 19.86 -21.29
CA GLU A 283 -5.19 19.42 -22.69
C GLU A 283 -5.06 17.89 -22.74
N VAL A 284 -5.96 17.22 -23.47
CA VAL A 284 -6.01 15.74 -23.52
C VAL A 284 -5.61 15.19 -24.87
N SER A 285 -5.74 15.99 -25.92
CA SER A 285 -5.09 15.76 -27.19
C SER A 285 -4.95 17.10 -27.91
N SER A 286 -4.20 17.09 -29.01
CA SER A 286 -4.08 18.28 -29.86
C SER A 286 -5.41 18.88 -30.30
N SER A 287 -6.54 18.18 -30.21
CA SER A 287 -7.87 18.69 -30.62
C SER A 287 -8.91 18.65 -29.50
N LYS A 288 -8.51 18.39 -28.24
CA LYS A 288 -9.44 18.22 -27.12
C LYS A 288 -8.88 18.83 -25.84
N LEU A 289 -9.65 19.74 -25.26
CA LEU A 289 -9.41 20.30 -23.94
C LEU A 289 -10.53 19.89 -22.99
N LYS A 290 -10.15 19.47 -21.79
CA LYS A 290 -11.07 19.15 -20.70
C LYS A 290 -10.97 20.23 -19.63
N TYR A 291 -12.05 20.47 -18.92
CA TYR A 291 -12.03 21.40 -17.81
C TYR A 291 -12.95 20.94 -16.68
N ARG A 292 -12.58 21.33 -15.46
CA ARG A 292 -13.36 21.28 -14.23
C ARG A 292 -13.17 22.62 -13.54
N ILE A 293 -14.20 23.44 -13.57
CA ILE A 293 -14.14 24.81 -13.11
C ILE A 293 -15.09 24.95 -11.92
N GLU A 294 -14.53 25.28 -10.76
CA GLU A 294 -15.33 25.82 -9.67
C GLU A 294 -15.64 27.28 -9.98
N VAL A 295 -16.89 27.57 -10.31
CA VAL A 295 -17.37 28.92 -10.59
C VAL A 295 -17.77 29.56 -9.28
N GLU A 296 -17.08 30.66 -8.93
CA GLU A 296 -17.31 31.43 -7.71
C GLU A 296 -17.63 32.90 -8.05
N ASN A 297 -17.38 33.81 -7.10
CA ASN A 297 -17.61 35.26 -7.20
C ASN A 297 -16.79 35.97 -8.30
N ILE A 298 -15.93 35.27 -9.03
CA ILE A 298 -15.04 35.81 -10.06
C ILE A 298 -15.30 35.09 -11.38
N GLU A 299 -15.38 35.86 -12.47
CA GLU A 299 -15.49 35.32 -13.83
C GLU A 299 -14.26 34.51 -14.19
N LYS A 300 -14.50 33.31 -14.72
CA LYS A 300 -13.48 32.36 -15.15
C LYS A 300 -13.63 32.05 -16.64
N GLY A 301 -12.60 31.61 -17.34
CA GLY A 301 -12.72 31.39 -18.79
C GLY A 301 -11.55 30.74 -19.48
N ILE A 302 -11.81 30.22 -20.68
CA ILE A 302 -10.82 29.59 -21.55
C ILE A 302 -10.96 30.20 -22.95
N ASP A 303 -9.87 30.74 -23.46
CA ASP A 303 -9.72 31.20 -24.83
C ASP A 303 -8.81 30.26 -25.58
N PHE A 304 -9.16 29.89 -26.80
CA PHE A 304 -8.34 28.97 -27.58
C PHE A 304 -8.43 29.24 -29.09
N GLU A 305 -7.31 29.04 -29.76
CA GLU A 305 -7.22 29.15 -31.22
C GLU A 305 -7.67 27.85 -31.89
N THR A 306 -8.25 27.99 -33.09
CA THR A 306 -8.51 26.86 -33.97
C THR A 306 -7.82 27.07 -35.31
N VAL A 307 -7.11 26.04 -35.78
CA VAL A 307 -6.41 26.11 -37.06
C VAL A 307 -7.44 25.95 -38.20
N ASN A 308 -7.49 26.93 -39.12
CA ASN A 308 -8.35 26.96 -40.33
C ASN A 308 -9.87 27.22 -40.12
N PHE A 309 -10.29 28.06 -39.16
CA PHE A 309 -11.70 28.44 -38.94
C PHE A 309 -12.64 27.26 -38.65
N SER A 310 -12.19 26.36 -37.78
CA SER A 310 -12.82 25.06 -37.56
C SER A 310 -14.08 25.12 -36.69
N VAL A 311 -14.88 24.06 -36.79
CA VAL A 311 -16.00 23.77 -35.90
C VAL A 311 -15.46 23.36 -34.53
N ALA A 312 -16.02 23.93 -33.47
CA ALA A 312 -15.79 23.54 -32.08
C ALA A 312 -17.07 22.94 -31.49
N GLU A 313 -16.95 21.76 -30.91
CA GLU A 313 -17.97 21.11 -30.10
C GLU A 313 -17.75 21.48 -28.64
N PHE A 314 -18.81 21.91 -27.98
CA PHE A 314 -18.80 22.18 -26.55
C PHE A 314 -19.73 21.21 -25.84
N ASP A 315 -19.16 20.53 -24.86
CA ASP A 315 -19.85 19.59 -23.98
C ASP A 315 -19.76 20.09 -22.54
N PHE A 316 -20.86 20.02 -21.80
CA PHE A 316 -20.97 20.54 -20.44
C PHE A 316 -21.67 19.53 -19.53
N TYR A 317 -21.09 19.31 -18.37
CA TYR A 317 -21.64 18.50 -17.31
C TYR A 317 -21.64 19.30 -16.00
N ARG A 318 -22.73 19.17 -15.23
CA ARG A 318 -22.89 19.89 -13.96
C ARG A 318 -23.25 18.91 -12.85
N HIS A 319 -22.75 19.21 -11.66
CA HIS A 319 -22.87 18.37 -10.47
C HIS A 319 -24.17 18.56 -9.67
N GLU A 320 -24.92 19.63 -9.93
CA GLU A 320 -26.16 19.94 -9.21
C GLU A 320 -27.27 20.41 -10.17
N ASN A 321 -28.53 20.12 -9.81
CA ASN A 321 -29.78 20.31 -10.57
C ASN A 321 -30.14 21.77 -10.99
N ARG A 322 -29.17 22.67 -11.19
CA ARG A 322 -29.41 24.12 -11.37
C ARG A 322 -29.09 24.67 -12.77
N ILE A 323 -28.40 23.92 -13.65
CA ILE A 323 -28.25 24.23 -15.11
C ILE A 323 -28.35 22.85 -15.77
N SER A 324 -29.58 22.41 -16.01
CA SER A 324 -29.88 21.22 -16.82
C SER A 324 -30.44 21.60 -18.20
N ALA A 325 -30.41 22.89 -18.52
CA ALA A 325 -30.98 23.44 -19.74
C ALA A 325 -29.96 24.35 -20.43
N THR A 326 -30.04 24.38 -21.75
CA THR A 326 -29.28 25.28 -22.61
C THR A 326 -29.56 26.76 -22.35
N ASP A 327 -30.58 27.07 -21.53
CA ASP A 327 -31.09 28.39 -21.15
C ASP A 327 -30.05 29.34 -20.51
N ASN A 328 -28.98 28.81 -19.93
CA ASN A 328 -27.89 29.59 -19.33
C ASN A 328 -26.57 29.53 -20.13
N ILE A 329 -26.64 29.07 -21.38
CA ILE A 329 -25.55 29.12 -22.35
C ILE A 329 -25.88 30.18 -23.39
N TYR A 330 -25.04 31.20 -23.51
CA TYR A 330 -25.28 32.36 -24.37
C TYR A 330 -24.21 32.43 -25.45
N ILE A 331 -24.62 32.18 -26.70
CA ILE A 331 -23.74 32.16 -27.87
C ILE A 331 -23.92 33.44 -28.68
N GLY A 332 -22.80 34.12 -28.95
CA GLY A 332 -22.75 35.34 -29.74
C GLY A 332 -23.58 36.53 -29.19
N PRO A 333 -23.60 37.68 -29.89
CA PRO A 333 -24.13 38.94 -29.38
C PRO A 333 -25.64 38.90 -29.09
N ASN A 334 -26.39 38.02 -29.76
CA ASN A 334 -27.83 37.88 -29.60
C ASN A 334 -28.25 36.84 -28.57
N LYS A 335 -27.31 36.24 -27.81
CA LYS A 335 -27.59 35.25 -26.74
C LYS A 335 -28.35 34.03 -27.23
N TYR A 336 -27.86 33.39 -28.28
CA TYR A 336 -28.47 32.14 -28.72
C TYR A 336 -28.22 31.06 -27.67
N ASN A 337 -29.29 30.40 -27.24
CA ASN A 337 -29.22 29.18 -26.46
C ASN A 337 -29.13 27.98 -27.43
N PRO A 338 -28.22 27.02 -27.21
CA PRO A 338 -28.18 25.81 -28.04
C PRO A 338 -29.46 24.98 -27.84
N ALA A 339 -29.75 24.05 -28.76
CA ALA A 339 -30.94 23.20 -28.64
C ALA A 339 -30.73 22.00 -27.71
N GLN A 340 -29.48 21.56 -27.55
CA GLN A 340 -29.06 20.42 -26.75
C GLN A 340 -27.58 20.56 -26.37
N ILE A 341 -27.09 19.65 -25.54
CA ILE A 341 -25.67 19.48 -25.20
C ILE A 341 -25.32 18.01 -25.51
N PRO A 342 -24.18 17.71 -26.16
CA PRO A 342 -23.21 18.66 -26.72
C PRO A 342 -23.77 19.43 -27.93
N PHE A 343 -23.11 20.53 -28.31
CA PHE A 343 -23.46 21.32 -29.50
C PHE A 343 -22.22 21.79 -30.26
N LEU A 344 -22.40 21.99 -31.57
CA LEU A 344 -21.35 22.40 -32.51
C LEU A 344 -21.51 23.87 -32.88
N LEU A 345 -20.41 24.61 -32.82
CA LEU A 345 -20.33 25.98 -33.30
C LEU A 345 -19.31 26.09 -34.44
N ASP A 346 -19.74 26.70 -35.54
CA ASP A 346 -18.88 27.02 -36.67
C ASP A 346 -18.39 28.47 -36.55
N ALA A 347 -17.08 28.68 -36.63
CA ALA A 347 -16.45 29.99 -36.54
C ALA A 347 -16.85 30.92 -37.70
N SER A 348 -17.31 30.37 -38.85
CA SER A 348 -17.80 31.13 -39.99
C SER A 348 -19.22 31.68 -39.80
N ALA A 349 -20.01 31.12 -38.89
CA ALA A 349 -21.39 31.53 -38.66
C ALA A 349 -21.45 32.89 -37.93
N ILE A 350 -21.99 33.91 -38.58
CA ILE A 350 -22.08 35.30 -38.07
C ILE A 350 -22.75 35.36 -36.68
N GLN A 351 -23.72 34.50 -36.44
CA GLN A 351 -24.46 34.42 -35.17
C GLN A 351 -23.58 34.04 -33.97
N ASN A 352 -22.44 33.38 -34.21
CA ASN A 352 -21.48 32.98 -33.18
C ASN A 352 -20.38 34.04 -32.96
N ARG A 353 -20.36 35.12 -33.78
CA ARG A 353 -19.27 36.10 -33.81
C ARG A 353 -19.55 37.31 -32.94
N GLY A 354 -18.60 37.62 -32.07
CA GLY A 354 -18.65 38.77 -31.17
C GLY A 354 -19.22 38.43 -29.79
N GLU A 355 -18.77 39.18 -28.79
CA GLU A 355 -19.07 38.90 -27.39
C GLU A 355 -20.58 38.93 -27.11
N PRO A 356 -21.12 37.93 -26.39
CA PRO A 356 -22.50 37.96 -25.93
C PRO A 356 -22.73 39.11 -24.95
N VAL A 357 -23.88 39.77 -25.06
CA VAL A 357 -24.27 40.77 -24.05
C VAL A 357 -24.35 40.08 -22.67
N ARG A 358 -23.71 40.63 -21.65
CA ARG A 358 -23.78 40.05 -20.30
C ARG A 358 -25.12 40.35 -19.64
N SER A 359 -25.77 39.35 -19.02
CA SER A 359 -27.07 39.55 -18.33
C SER A 359 -27.24 38.83 -17.01
N GLY A 360 -26.24 38.11 -16.54
CA GLY A 360 -26.34 37.34 -15.30
C GLY A 360 -25.36 36.17 -15.25
N PRO A 361 -25.59 35.21 -14.34
CA PRO A 361 -24.79 33.99 -14.29
C PRO A 361 -25.01 33.15 -15.55
N GLY A 362 -23.98 32.42 -15.98
CA GLY A 362 -24.06 31.55 -17.16
C GLY A 362 -22.72 31.28 -17.83
N CYS A 363 -22.78 30.50 -18.90
CA CYS A 363 -21.67 30.26 -19.82
C CYS A 363 -21.84 31.12 -21.07
N TYR A 364 -20.85 31.93 -21.39
CA TYR A 364 -20.86 32.82 -22.55
C TYR A 364 -19.81 32.35 -23.55
N ILE A 365 -20.21 32.16 -24.80
CA ILE A 365 -19.35 31.59 -25.84
C ILE A 365 -19.41 32.44 -27.10
N TRP A 366 -18.26 32.77 -27.67
CA TRP A 366 -18.21 33.41 -28.99
C TRP A 366 -16.89 33.15 -29.69
N PHE A 367 -16.89 33.39 -30.99
CA PHE A 367 -15.68 33.48 -31.80
C PHE A 367 -15.36 34.95 -32.10
N ASP A 368 -14.13 35.38 -31.90
CA ASP A 368 -13.65 36.68 -32.34
C ASP A 368 -12.72 36.50 -33.55
N GLY A 369 -13.13 37.10 -34.68
CA GLY A 369 -12.38 37.01 -35.92
C GLY A 369 -11.15 37.93 -35.96
N SER A 370 -10.99 38.84 -34.99
CA SER A 370 -9.87 39.77 -34.93
C SER A 370 -8.61 39.16 -34.30
N ASP A 371 -8.79 38.24 -33.33
CA ASP A 371 -7.71 37.47 -32.71
C ASP A 371 -7.75 35.98 -33.08
N ASN A 372 -8.76 35.55 -33.85
CA ASN A 372 -8.96 34.18 -34.34
C ASN A 372 -9.16 33.16 -33.22
N LYS A 373 -9.84 33.55 -32.13
CA LYS A 373 -10.06 32.72 -30.95
C LYS A 373 -11.53 32.45 -30.69
N TRP A 374 -11.78 31.26 -30.14
CA TRP A 374 -12.98 31.01 -29.36
C TRP A 374 -12.75 31.50 -27.95
N HIS A 375 -13.78 32.12 -27.36
CA HIS A 375 -13.78 32.56 -25.98
C HIS A 375 -14.91 31.89 -25.23
N THR A 376 -14.61 31.45 -24.01
CA THR A 376 -15.60 30.93 -23.05
C THR A 376 -15.50 31.70 -21.74
N ARG A 377 -16.63 32.09 -21.17
CA ARG A 377 -16.67 32.76 -19.87
C ARG A 377 -17.74 32.15 -18.99
N PHE A 378 -17.34 31.76 -17.80
CA PHE A 378 -18.15 31.17 -16.75
C PHE A 378 -18.36 32.20 -15.65
N VAL A 379 -19.61 32.59 -15.44
CA VAL A 379 -20.00 33.63 -14.49
C VAL A 379 -20.97 33.03 -13.47
N GLY A 380 -20.61 33.11 -12.18
CA GLY A 380 -21.44 32.66 -11.06
C GLY A 380 -22.29 33.77 -10.44
N LEU A 381 -23.19 33.39 -9.52
CA LEU A 381 -23.88 34.34 -8.65
C LEU A 381 -23.02 34.64 -7.43
N ILE A 382 -23.09 35.88 -6.93
CA ILE A 382 -22.40 36.24 -5.68
C ILE A 382 -22.96 35.40 -4.54
N GLY A 383 -22.10 34.65 -3.86
CA GLY A 383 -22.47 33.75 -2.76
C GLY A 383 -22.97 32.37 -3.19
N GLU A 384 -22.88 32.01 -4.47
CA GLU A 384 -23.13 30.65 -4.95
C GLU A 384 -21.86 30.07 -5.59
N ASN A 385 -21.40 28.94 -5.06
CA ASN A 385 -20.33 28.14 -5.66
C ASN A 385 -20.96 26.96 -6.42
N PHE A 386 -20.44 26.66 -7.60
CA PHE A 386 -20.80 25.44 -8.31
C PHE A 386 -19.70 24.97 -9.28
N ASN A 387 -19.64 23.66 -9.50
CA ASN A 387 -18.71 23.06 -10.44
C ASN A 387 -19.34 22.86 -11.82
N ILE A 388 -18.60 23.23 -12.86
CA ILE A 388 -18.87 22.86 -14.25
C ILE A 388 -17.69 22.03 -14.76
N SER A 389 -17.95 20.85 -15.28
CA SER A 389 -16.98 20.07 -16.04
C SER A 389 -17.40 19.99 -17.51
N GLY A 390 -16.47 19.64 -18.39
CA GLY A 390 -16.79 19.56 -19.81
C GLY A 390 -15.62 19.24 -20.71
N VAL A 391 -15.93 19.14 -22.00
CA VAL A 391 -14.97 18.90 -23.08
C VAL A 391 -15.20 19.92 -24.18
N ILE A 392 -14.12 20.54 -24.61
CA ILE A 392 -14.05 21.30 -25.86
C ILE A 392 -13.34 20.40 -26.86
N SER A 393 -14.03 20.02 -27.93
CA SER A 393 -13.44 19.26 -29.04
C SER A 393 -13.43 20.09 -30.30
N THR A 394 -12.32 20.14 -31.02
CA THR A 394 -12.20 20.90 -32.26
C THR A 394 -11.97 19.96 -33.45
N SER A 395 -12.46 20.36 -34.61
CA SER A 395 -12.27 19.61 -35.87
C SER A 395 -10.83 19.66 -36.41
N GLY A 396 -9.98 20.51 -35.84
CA GLY A 396 -8.53 20.56 -36.07
C GLY A 396 -7.78 20.73 -34.76
N ALA A 397 -6.47 20.98 -34.82
CA ALA A 397 -5.70 21.20 -33.60
C ALA A 397 -6.11 22.51 -32.88
N ILE A 398 -6.15 22.46 -31.56
CA ILE A 398 -6.21 23.60 -30.64
C ILE A 398 -4.83 24.25 -30.66
N GLY A 399 -4.79 25.55 -30.95
CA GLY A 399 -3.55 26.33 -30.93
C GLY A 399 -3.24 26.85 -29.53
N GLN A 400 -2.91 28.14 -29.41
CA GLN A 400 -2.67 28.74 -28.10
C GLN A 400 -3.94 28.72 -27.23
N THR A 401 -3.82 28.24 -25.99
CA THR A 401 -4.86 28.35 -24.95
C THR A 401 -4.48 29.45 -23.94
N ILE A 402 -5.42 30.33 -23.61
CA ILE A 402 -5.28 31.37 -22.58
C ILE A 402 -6.41 31.21 -21.57
N THR A 403 -6.05 31.15 -20.28
CA THR A 403 -7.02 31.08 -19.20
C THR A 403 -7.30 32.46 -18.59
N LEU A 404 -8.53 32.64 -18.10
CA LEU A 404 -8.93 33.76 -17.27
C LEU A 404 -9.30 33.21 -15.89
N ASN A 405 -8.52 33.56 -14.86
CA ASN A 405 -8.73 33.10 -13.47
C ASN A 405 -8.85 31.56 -13.33
N LEU A 406 -8.19 30.82 -14.22
CA LEU A 406 -8.07 29.37 -14.21
C LEU A 406 -6.60 28.96 -14.31
N ASN A 407 -6.23 27.87 -13.66
CA ASN A 407 -4.93 27.22 -13.83
C ASN A 407 -5.03 26.11 -14.88
N ILE A 408 -4.03 25.99 -15.75
CA ILE A 408 -3.91 24.79 -16.60
C ILE A 408 -3.03 23.79 -15.86
N GLY A 409 -3.60 22.63 -15.55
CA GLY A 409 -2.86 21.56 -14.91
C GLY A 409 -1.86 20.95 -15.89
N GLN A 410 -0.66 20.68 -15.40
CA GLN A 410 0.41 20.05 -16.16
C GLN A 410 0.57 18.61 -15.69
N ASP A 411 0.76 17.72 -16.65
CA ASP A 411 1.18 16.34 -16.39
C ASP A 411 2.50 16.34 -15.62
N MET A 412 2.63 15.40 -14.68
CA MET A 412 3.83 15.24 -13.89
C MET A 412 4.56 13.98 -14.26
N VAL A 413 5.88 14.04 -14.17
CA VAL A 413 6.75 12.88 -14.26
C VAL A 413 6.79 12.24 -12.88
N ASN A 414 6.51 10.94 -12.79
CA ASN A 414 6.73 10.13 -11.59
C ASN A 414 8.22 10.14 -11.20
N LYS A 415 8.56 9.82 -9.95
CA LYS A 415 9.96 9.82 -9.49
C LYS A 415 10.39 8.45 -9.03
N LEU A 416 11.63 8.07 -9.33
CA LEU A 416 12.29 6.89 -8.79
C LEU A 416 13.53 7.31 -8.03
N PHE A 417 13.59 6.96 -6.76
CA PHE A 417 14.73 7.20 -5.88
C PHE A 417 15.38 5.88 -5.52
N GLN A 418 16.63 5.71 -5.93
CA GLN A 418 17.43 4.55 -5.55
C GLN A 418 18.06 4.78 -4.17
N ASN A 419 18.00 3.77 -3.31
CA ASN A 419 18.58 3.76 -1.97
C ASN A 419 19.86 2.92 -1.96
N ASP A 420 20.94 3.42 -1.35
CA ASP A 420 22.18 2.64 -1.20
C ASP A 420 22.17 1.65 -0.02
N GLY A 421 20.99 1.36 0.53
CA GLY A 421 20.77 0.52 1.70
C GLY A 421 21.07 1.19 3.04
N SER A 422 21.48 2.47 3.06
CA SER A 422 21.73 3.22 4.30
C SER A 422 20.69 4.32 4.59
N GLY A 423 19.62 4.38 3.80
CA GLY A 423 18.60 5.41 3.83
C GLY A 423 19.01 6.68 3.07
N HIS A 424 20.06 6.59 2.26
CA HIS A 424 20.51 7.68 1.39
C HIS A 424 20.04 7.45 -0.04
N PHE A 425 19.30 8.45 -0.56
CA PHE A 425 18.57 8.34 -1.82
C PHE A 425 19.17 9.19 -2.94
N VAL A 426 19.16 8.64 -4.15
CA VAL A 426 19.51 9.33 -5.41
C VAL A 426 18.33 9.29 -6.36
N ASP A 427 17.92 10.44 -6.91
CA ASP A 427 16.91 10.48 -7.99
C ASP A 427 17.52 9.90 -9.27
N VAL A 428 17.01 8.75 -9.71
CA VAL A 428 17.46 8.01 -10.89
C VAL A 428 16.45 8.05 -12.04
N THR A 429 15.41 8.89 -11.95
CA THR A 429 14.26 8.92 -12.88
C THR A 429 14.65 9.02 -14.36
N ASP A 430 15.66 9.84 -14.70
CA ASP A 430 16.14 9.99 -16.08
C ASP A 430 16.95 8.75 -16.53
N MET A 431 17.83 8.25 -15.65
CA MET A 431 18.67 7.09 -15.95
C MET A 431 17.84 5.81 -16.12
N SER A 432 16.74 5.69 -15.38
CA SER A 432 15.82 4.55 -15.45
C SER A 432 14.86 4.62 -16.65
N GLY A 433 14.85 5.72 -17.41
CA GLY A 433 13.97 5.91 -18.58
C GLY A 433 12.58 6.47 -18.25
N LEU A 434 12.24 6.59 -16.97
CA LEU A 434 10.93 7.03 -16.51
C LEU A 434 10.64 8.52 -16.79
N GLU A 435 11.67 9.35 -16.96
CA GLU A 435 11.52 10.81 -17.20
C GLU A 435 10.70 11.15 -18.47
N THR A 436 10.62 10.21 -19.41
CA THR A 436 9.86 10.40 -20.66
C THR A 436 8.36 10.17 -20.53
N TYR A 437 7.89 9.66 -19.38
CA TYR A 437 6.49 9.36 -19.13
C TYR A 437 5.89 10.37 -18.15
N ASN A 438 4.96 11.16 -18.67
CA ASN A 438 4.21 12.15 -17.91
C ASN A 438 2.74 11.76 -17.81
N GLY A 439 2.09 12.19 -16.74
CA GLY A 439 0.64 12.08 -16.60
C GLY A 439 0.16 12.37 -15.20
N ASN A 440 -1.05 11.90 -14.92
CA ASN A 440 -1.68 11.97 -13.60
C ASN A 440 -1.66 10.59 -12.94
N SER A 441 -0.53 10.22 -12.34
CA SER A 441 -0.37 8.93 -11.66
C SER A 441 -0.99 9.01 -10.27
N MET A 442 -1.94 8.13 -9.96
CA MET A 442 -2.72 8.15 -8.72
C MET A 442 -2.24 7.12 -7.70
N SER A 443 -1.90 5.92 -8.17
CA SER A 443 -1.42 4.82 -7.33
C SER A 443 -0.44 3.96 -8.11
N ALA A 444 0.48 3.31 -7.42
CA ALA A 444 1.40 2.36 -8.05
C ALA A 444 1.77 1.21 -7.12
N VAL A 445 2.25 0.13 -7.73
CA VAL A 445 2.82 -1.03 -7.03
C VAL A 445 4.11 -1.46 -7.73
N PHE A 446 5.07 -1.90 -6.92
CA PHE A 446 6.15 -2.77 -7.38
C PHE A 446 5.68 -4.22 -7.32
N ALA A 447 5.88 -4.97 -8.40
CA ALA A 447 5.59 -6.40 -8.45
C ALA A 447 6.38 -7.05 -9.59
N ASP A 448 6.79 -8.30 -9.39
CA ASP A 448 7.44 -9.12 -10.41
C ASP A 448 6.34 -9.89 -11.15
N PHE A 449 5.84 -9.32 -12.26
CA PHE A 449 4.64 -9.85 -12.92
C PHE A 449 4.96 -11.02 -13.86
N ASP A 450 6.13 -11.05 -14.49
CA ASP A 450 6.50 -12.14 -15.39
C ASP A 450 7.32 -13.24 -14.69
N ASN A 451 7.62 -13.08 -13.40
CA ASN A 451 8.39 -13.96 -12.55
C ASN A 451 9.86 -14.10 -12.96
N ASP A 452 10.47 -13.10 -13.60
CA ASP A 452 11.86 -13.15 -14.05
C ASP A 452 12.90 -12.84 -12.96
N GLY A 453 12.45 -12.26 -11.83
CA GLY A 453 13.26 -11.92 -10.67
C GLY A 453 13.45 -10.41 -10.45
N ASP A 454 13.00 -9.58 -11.39
CA ASP A 454 13.11 -8.13 -11.33
C ASP A 454 11.73 -7.51 -11.04
N LEU A 455 11.69 -6.42 -10.25
CA LEU A 455 10.41 -5.75 -9.95
C LEU A 455 10.03 -4.82 -11.11
N ASP A 456 8.83 -5.00 -11.62
CA ASP A 456 8.14 -4.08 -12.53
C ASP A 456 7.34 -3.04 -11.74
N ILE A 457 6.88 -1.98 -12.44
CA ILE A 457 5.99 -0.98 -11.85
C ILE A 457 4.67 -0.95 -12.62
N TYR A 458 3.55 -1.23 -11.93
CA TYR A 458 2.23 -0.89 -12.45
C TYR A 458 1.77 0.43 -11.84
N ALA A 459 1.42 1.39 -12.68
CA ALA A 459 0.96 2.71 -12.25
C ALA A 459 -0.41 3.02 -12.86
N VAL A 460 -1.36 3.37 -11.98
CA VAL A 460 -2.72 3.77 -12.32
C VAL A 460 -2.72 5.24 -12.71
N TYR A 461 -3.19 5.51 -13.92
CA TYR A 461 -3.27 6.86 -14.45
C TYR A 461 -4.73 7.30 -14.52
N ALA A 462 -5.00 8.44 -13.89
CA ALA A 462 -6.21 9.17 -14.15
C ALA A 462 -5.99 10.14 -15.32
N GLY A 463 -7.07 10.68 -15.86
CA GLY A 463 -7.05 11.93 -16.60
C GLY A 463 -7.97 12.95 -15.91
N GLY A 464 -7.99 14.18 -16.41
CA GLY A 464 -8.76 15.27 -15.77
C GLY A 464 -10.25 14.99 -15.59
N ILE A 465 -10.88 14.22 -16.51
CA ILE A 465 -12.30 13.80 -16.38
C ILE A 465 -12.57 12.35 -16.75
N SER A 466 -11.59 11.61 -17.30
CA SER A 466 -11.72 10.19 -17.64
C SER A 466 -10.36 9.52 -17.43
N ASN A 467 -10.30 8.19 -17.35
CA ASN A 467 -9.04 7.45 -17.29
C ASN A 467 -8.12 7.83 -18.44
N ALA A 468 -6.84 7.92 -18.13
CA ALA A 468 -5.79 7.77 -19.11
C ALA A 468 -5.35 6.30 -19.09
N PRO A 469 -4.74 5.77 -20.17
CA PRO A 469 -4.23 4.41 -20.15
C PRO A 469 -3.22 4.24 -19.02
N ASN A 470 -3.42 3.22 -18.19
CA ASN A 470 -2.47 2.85 -17.15
C ASN A 470 -1.13 2.43 -17.77
N LYS A 471 -0.08 2.46 -16.96
CA LYS A 471 1.29 2.14 -17.36
C LYS A 471 1.74 0.89 -16.63
N LEU A 472 2.42 0.02 -17.35
CA LEU A 472 3.14 -1.13 -16.82
C LEU A 472 4.56 -1.00 -17.32
N PHE A 473 5.45 -0.57 -16.45
CA PHE A 473 6.85 -0.37 -16.74
C PHE A 473 7.58 -1.68 -16.46
N GLU A 474 7.94 -2.39 -17.53
CA GLU A 474 8.75 -3.61 -17.48
C GLU A 474 10.21 -3.24 -17.19
N ASN A 475 10.80 -3.86 -16.16
CA ASN A 475 12.21 -3.70 -15.81
C ASN A 475 13.06 -4.64 -16.66
N ASP A 476 14.10 -4.13 -17.33
CA ASP A 476 14.96 -4.96 -18.18
C ASP A 476 16.06 -5.75 -17.42
N GLY A 477 15.98 -5.76 -16.09
CA GLY A 477 16.95 -6.36 -15.17
C GLY A 477 18.22 -5.53 -14.95
N ASN A 478 18.30 -4.33 -15.53
CA ASN A 478 19.38 -3.37 -15.28
C ASN A 478 18.84 -2.05 -14.73
N GLY A 479 17.59 -2.03 -14.26
CA GLY A 479 16.95 -0.84 -13.71
C GLY A 479 16.44 0.15 -14.77
N HIS A 480 16.38 -0.26 -16.04
CA HIS A 480 15.76 0.53 -17.10
C HIS A 480 14.34 0.03 -17.39
N PHE A 481 13.42 0.97 -17.48
CA PHE A 481 11.98 0.70 -17.55
C PHE A 481 11.38 1.10 -18.90
N THR A 482 10.58 0.20 -19.47
CA THR A 482 9.81 0.47 -20.70
C THR A 482 8.32 0.23 -20.49
N ASP A 483 7.47 1.15 -20.96
CA ASP A 483 6.01 0.97 -20.92
C ASP A 483 5.57 -0.18 -21.85
N ALA A 484 5.14 -1.28 -21.23
CA ALA A 484 4.65 -2.50 -21.85
C ALA A 484 3.12 -2.65 -21.77
N ALA A 485 2.38 -1.65 -21.25
CA ALA A 485 0.97 -1.82 -20.90
C ALA A 485 0.07 -2.22 -22.10
N PHE A 486 0.31 -1.63 -23.27
CA PHE A 486 -0.45 -1.97 -24.49
C PHE A 486 -0.17 -3.41 -24.93
N GLU A 487 1.09 -3.82 -24.84
CA GLU A 487 1.56 -5.09 -25.34
C GLU A 487 1.16 -6.23 -24.41
N SER A 488 1.19 -6.01 -23.10
CA SER A 488 0.74 -6.98 -22.10
C SER A 488 -0.78 -7.05 -21.99
N GLY A 489 -1.50 -5.99 -22.39
CA GLY A 489 -2.96 -5.89 -22.23
C GLY A 489 -3.40 -5.29 -20.90
N SER A 490 -2.49 -4.66 -20.14
CA SER A 490 -2.75 -4.17 -18.78
C SER A 490 -3.20 -2.71 -18.69
N GLN A 491 -3.41 -2.00 -19.82
CA GLN A 491 -3.84 -0.59 -19.84
C GLN A 491 -5.14 -0.30 -19.08
N ALA A 492 -5.93 -1.34 -18.76
CA ALA A 492 -7.23 -1.29 -18.11
C ALA A 492 -8.26 -0.42 -18.85
N SER A 493 -9.37 -0.09 -18.18
CA SER A 493 -10.50 0.64 -18.77
C SER A 493 -10.16 2.11 -19.02
N ALA A 494 -10.64 2.66 -20.14
CA ALA A 494 -10.64 4.10 -20.40
C ALA A 494 -11.82 4.85 -19.76
N GLN A 495 -12.69 4.14 -19.03
CA GLN A 495 -13.86 4.71 -18.35
C GLN A 495 -13.59 4.89 -16.85
N GLY A 496 -14.14 5.95 -16.25
CA GLY A 496 -13.90 6.29 -14.85
C GLY A 496 -12.82 7.32 -14.66
N ARG A 497 -12.35 7.48 -13.42
CA ARG A 497 -11.09 8.13 -13.07
C ARG A 497 -10.27 7.13 -12.26
N GLY A 498 -9.03 6.83 -12.67
CA GLY A 498 -8.17 5.86 -11.99
C GLY A 498 -7.95 6.30 -10.55
N GLU A 499 -7.94 5.36 -9.63
CA GLU A 499 -7.81 5.63 -8.19
C GLU A 499 -6.70 4.77 -7.61
N SER A 500 -6.97 3.49 -7.34
CA SER A 500 -5.97 2.59 -6.76
C SER A 500 -5.77 1.32 -7.58
N VAL A 501 -4.67 0.64 -7.27
CA VAL A 501 -4.40 -0.75 -7.65
C VAL A 501 -4.05 -1.54 -6.39
N ALA A 502 -4.34 -2.84 -6.37
CA ALA A 502 -3.68 -3.75 -5.44
C ALA A 502 -3.50 -5.13 -6.07
N VAL A 503 -2.42 -5.81 -5.70
CA VAL A 503 -1.96 -7.08 -6.29
C VAL A 503 -2.12 -8.27 -5.35
N ALA A 504 -2.47 -9.42 -5.94
CA ALA A 504 -2.50 -10.72 -5.30
C ALA A 504 -2.50 -11.82 -6.37
N ASP A 505 -1.96 -12.99 -6.07
CA ASP A 505 -2.25 -14.21 -6.84
C ASP A 505 -3.57 -14.79 -6.34
N TYR A 506 -4.70 -14.32 -6.91
CA TYR A 506 -6.02 -14.63 -6.36
C TYR A 506 -6.52 -16.02 -6.75
N ASN A 507 -5.97 -16.58 -7.84
CA ASN A 507 -6.36 -17.88 -8.36
C ASN A 507 -5.38 -19.00 -7.95
N ASN A 508 -4.30 -18.65 -7.24
CA ASN A 508 -3.24 -19.53 -6.75
C ASN A 508 -2.49 -20.25 -7.90
N ASP A 509 -2.27 -19.57 -9.03
CA ASP A 509 -1.52 -20.11 -10.17
C ASP A 509 -0.04 -19.73 -10.20
N GLY A 510 0.37 -18.84 -9.29
CA GLY A 510 1.73 -18.36 -9.11
C GLY A 510 2.08 -17.07 -9.82
N PHE A 511 1.13 -16.43 -10.50
CA PHE A 511 1.32 -15.16 -11.17
C PHE A 511 0.51 -14.09 -10.45
N LEU A 512 1.13 -12.93 -10.21
CA LEU A 512 0.43 -11.84 -9.54
C LEU A 512 -0.61 -11.24 -10.48
N ASP A 513 -1.86 -11.26 -10.03
CA ASP A 513 -2.99 -10.57 -10.62
C ASP A 513 -3.17 -9.19 -9.99
N MET A 514 -4.11 -8.41 -10.51
CA MET A 514 -4.44 -7.11 -9.94
C MET A 514 -5.92 -6.76 -10.04
N ILE A 515 -6.39 -5.98 -9.07
CA ILE A 515 -7.63 -5.22 -9.18
C ILE A 515 -7.27 -3.74 -9.28
N VAL A 516 -7.83 -3.07 -10.29
CA VAL A 516 -7.72 -1.63 -10.49
C VAL A 516 -9.08 -1.00 -10.21
N LEU A 517 -9.11 -0.08 -9.26
CA LEU A 517 -10.29 0.73 -9.00
C LEU A 517 -10.29 1.96 -9.89
N ASN A 518 -11.44 2.19 -10.50
CA ASN A 518 -11.73 3.41 -11.22
C ASN A 518 -12.94 4.04 -10.53
N GLY A 519 -12.78 5.21 -9.92
CA GLY A 519 -13.86 5.83 -9.13
C GLY A 519 -13.50 7.13 -8.43
N LEU A 520 -14.52 7.99 -8.28
CA LEU A 520 -14.51 9.40 -7.85
C LEU A 520 -13.90 10.41 -8.85
N GLY A 521 -14.63 10.60 -9.95
CA GLY A 521 -14.45 11.72 -10.87
C GLY A 521 -15.69 12.62 -10.93
N ASP A 522 -15.72 13.54 -11.89
CA ASP A 522 -16.90 14.34 -12.14
C ASP A 522 -17.91 13.62 -13.04
N ALA A 523 -19.21 13.78 -12.77
CA ALA A 523 -20.23 13.28 -13.68
C ALA A 523 -20.01 13.82 -15.11
N PRO A 524 -20.24 12.98 -16.14
CA PRO A 524 -20.84 11.64 -16.12
C PRO A 524 -19.81 10.50 -15.97
N PHE A 525 -18.53 10.79 -15.81
CA PHE A 525 -17.45 9.81 -15.97
C PHE A 525 -16.93 9.23 -14.63
N HIS A 526 -17.74 9.33 -13.57
CA HIS A 526 -17.38 8.95 -12.20
C HIS A 526 -17.64 7.48 -11.86
N LEU A 527 -18.26 6.72 -12.77
CA LEU A 527 -18.65 5.31 -12.62
C LEU A 527 -17.84 4.42 -13.56
N GLY A 528 -16.50 4.44 -13.45
CA GLY A 528 -15.67 3.47 -14.18
C GLY A 528 -15.79 2.11 -13.54
N GLU A 529 -15.76 1.02 -14.29
CA GLU A 529 -15.82 -0.32 -13.70
C GLU A 529 -14.57 -0.61 -12.83
N ARG A 530 -14.72 -1.47 -11.82
CA ARG A 530 -13.55 -2.11 -11.18
C ARG A 530 -12.99 -3.09 -12.19
N VAL A 531 -11.70 -3.03 -12.48
CA VAL A 531 -11.08 -3.91 -13.48
C VAL A 531 -10.30 -5.00 -12.77
N VAL A 532 -10.61 -6.25 -13.06
CA VAL A 532 -9.85 -7.42 -12.59
C VAL A 532 -8.99 -7.91 -13.74
N LEU A 533 -7.67 -7.83 -13.59
CA LEU A 533 -6.73 -8.28 -14.60
C LEU A 533 -6.03 -9.54 -14.10
N GLU A 534 -6.27 -10.65 -14.78
CA GLU A 534 -5.62 -11.93 -14.54
C GLU A 534 -4.34 -12.03 -15.35
N ASN A 535 -3.23 -12.23 -14.67
CA ASN A 535 -1.94 -12.42 -15.32
C ASN A 535 -1.81 -13.86 -15.79
N GLN A 536 -1.44 -14.05 -17.06
CA GLN A 536 -1.36 -15.37 -17.66
C GLN A 536 0.04 -15.93 -17.46
N LYS A 537 0.05 -17.21 -17.09
CA LYS A 537 1.25 -18.00 -16.89
C LYS A 537 2.32 -17.85 -17.99
N THR A 538 3.51 -17.49 -17.56
CA THR A 538 4.75 -17.53 -18.36
C THR A 538 5.49 -18.87 -18.17
N ARG A 539 6.70 -18.97 -18.72
CA ARG A 539 7.61 -20.12 -18.54
C ARG A 539 8.47 -20.00 -17.28
N ASN A 540 8.44 -18.85 -16.62
CA ASN A 540 9.28 -18.57 -15.47
C ASN A 540 8.74 -19.30 -14.23
N ASN A 541 9.68 -19.65 -13.37
CA ASN A 541 9.40 -20.28 -12.10
C ASN A 541 9.23 -19.22 -11.01
N TRP A 542 8.52 -19.58 -9.97
CA TRP A 542 8.21 -18.66 -8.87
C TRP A 542 8.30 -19.35 -7.52
N LEU A 543 8.30 -18.58 -6.44
CA LEU A 543 8.13 -19.04 -5.08
C LEU A 543 7.25 -18.05 -4.33
N GLN A 544 6.27 -18.56 -3.58
CA GLN A 544 5.50 -17.76 -2.64
C GLN A 544 5.79 -18.16 -1.19
N ILE A 545 5.84 -17.18 -0.29
CA ILE A 545 6.08 -17.42 1.14
C ILE A 545 5.01 -16.68 1.96
N LYS A 546 4.20 -17.45 2.69
CA LYS A 546 3.29 -16.96 3.75
C LYS A 546 3.97 -17.18 5.09
N LEU A 547 4.28 -16.10 5.81
CA LEU A 547 4.93 -16.16 7.12
C LEU A 547 3.88 -16.42 8.21
N ALA A 548 4.30 -17.05 9.30
CA ALA A 548 3.49 -17.24 10.51
C ALA A 548 4.37 -17.06 11.76
N GLY A 549 4.22 -15.94 12.44
CA GLY A 549 4.97 -15.62 13.67
C GLY A 549 4.53 -16.46 14.88
N THR A 550 5.49 -16.76 15.74
CA THR A 550 5.26 -17.51 17.00
C THR A 550 5.87 -16.80 18.21
N VAL A 551 6.94 -16.03 17.99
CA VAL A 551 7.57 -15.12 18.96
C VAL A 551 7.28 -13.68 18.57
N SER A 552 7.40 -13.38 17.28
CA SER A 552 6.96 -12.14 16.65
C SER A 552 5.42 -12.12 16.50
N ASN A 553 4.87 -10.99 16.06
CA ASN A 553 3.46 -10.88 15.68
C ASN A 553 3.06 -11.97 14.66
N LYS A 554 1.80 -12.42 14.71
CA LYS A 554 1.30 -13.58 13.94
C LYS A 554 1.47 -13.44 12.44
N ASP A 555 1.33 -12.23 11.92
CA ASP A 555 1.45 -11.92 10.49
C ASP A 555 2.90 -11.88 9.98
N GLY A 556 3.88 -11.87 10.90
CA GLY A 556 5.29 -11.73 10.56
C GLY A 556 5.67 -10.36 10.02
N VAL A 557 4.87 -9.31 10.31
CA VAL A 557 5.13 -7.94 9.91
C VAL A 557 6.45 -7.45 10.51
N GLY A 558 7.30 -6.88 9.65
CA GLY A 558 8.67 -6.47 9.92
C GLY A 558 9.72 -7.51 9.52
N ALA A 559 9.33 -8.71 9.06
CA ALA A 559 10.29 -9.71 8.60
C ALA A 559 10.89 -9.37 7.23
N ILE A 560 12.18 -9.68 7.06
CA ILE A 560 12.88 -9.57 5.76
C ILE A 560 13.21 -10.97 5.26
N VAL A 561 12.86 -11.26 4.02
CA VAL A 561 13.09 -12.56 3.37
C VAL A 561 14.02 -12.40 2.18
N VAL A 562 15.16 -13.10 2.23
CA VAL A 562 16.14 -13.15 1.16
C VAL A 562 16.13 -14.54 0.51
N VAL A 563 15.94 -14.58 -0.80
CA VAL A 563 15.92 -15.79 -1.61
C VAL A 563 17.13 -15.81 -2.53
N ASP A 564 18.00 -16.80 -2.36
CA ASP A 564 19.18 -17.04 -3.19
C ASP A 564 18.95 -18.25 -4.12
N ALA A 565 19.13 -18.05 -5.42
CA ALA A 565 19.05 -19.10 -6.44
C ALA A 565 20.12 -18.90 -7.52
N ASP A 566 21.20 -19.67 -7.44
CA ASP A 566 22.40 -19.54 -8.27
C ASP A 566 23.03 -18.14 -8.16
N THR A 567 22.89 -17.29 -9.18
CA THR A 567 23.39 -15.90 -9.17
C THR A 567 22.32 -14.88 -8.77
N LEU A 568 21.06 -15.29 -8.65
CA LEU A 568 19.94 -14.44 -8.28
C LEU A 568 19.84 -14.35 -6.76
N SER A 569 19.71 -13.14 -6.21
CA SER A 569 19.51 -12.88 -4.78
C SER A 569 18.48 -11.78 -4.66
N ILE A 570 17.29 -12.11 -4.14
CA ILE A 570 16.14 -11.21 -4.08
C ILE A 570 15.77 -10.98 -2.62
N ALA A 571 15.56 -9.72 -2.23
CA ALA A 571 15.00 -9.37 -0.93
C ALA A 571 13.54 -8.90 -1.06
N ARG A 572 12.68 -9.33 -0.12
CA ARG A 572 11.32 -8.82 0.05
C ARG A 572 11.04 -8.61 1.53
N GLU A 573 10.28 -7.58 1.84
CA GLU A 573 9.89 -7.24 3.20
C GLU A 573 8.41 -7.55 3.43
N GLN A 574 8.09 -8.17 4.57
CA GLN A 574 6.71 -8.27 5.03
C GLN A 574 6.34 -6.98 5.76
N MET A 575 5.84 -5.99 5.03
CA MET A 575 5.40 -4.70 5.57
C MET A 575 3.87 -4.57 5.62
N GLY A 576 3.16 -5.70 5.52
CA GLY A 576 1.71 -5.78 5.54
C GLY A 576 1.02 -5.38 4.22
N GLY A 577 1.78 -5.04 3.17
CA GLY A 577 1.26 -4.78 1.82
C GLY A 577 0.52 -3.44 1.64
N MET A 578 0.64 -2.52 2.58
CA MET A 578 -0.16 -1.29 2.70
C MET A 578 0.40 -0.13 1.87
N HIS A 579 -0.44 0.52 1.04
CA HIS A 579 -0.13 1.72 0.26
C HIS A 579 -1.43 2.51 -0.06
N HIS A 580 -1.47 3.46 -1.02
CA HIS A 580 -2.62 4.38 -1.29
C HIS A 580 -4.02 3.82 -1.03
N PHE A 581 -4.50 4.02 0.21
CA PHE A 581 -5.75 3.51 0.75
C PHE A 581 -5.99 2.01 0.55
N SER A 582 -4.98 1.25 0.15
CA SER A 582 -5.10 -0.10 -0.37
C SER A 582 -4.10 -1.04 0.26
N GLN A 583 -4.37 -2.34 0.16
CA GLN A 583 -3.50 -3.38 0.70
C GLN A 583 -3.35 -4.51 -0.31
N ASN A 584 -2.11 -4.77 -0.72
CA ASN A 584 -1.68 -5.94 -1.46
C ASN A 584 -1.77 -7.19 -0.59
N SER A 585 -1.74 -8.37 -1.22
CA SER A 585 -1.61 -9.62 -0.46
C SER A 585 -0.36 -9.59 0.43
N GLN A 586 -0.48 -10.12 1.65
CA GLN A 586 0.66 -10.34 2.55
C GLN A 586 1.50 -11.56 2.15
N VAL A 587 1.16 -12.30 1.09
CA VAL A 587 2.00 -13.41 0.61
C VAL A 587 3.14 -12.86 -0.24
N LEU A 588 4.38 -13.10 0.18
CA LEU A 588 5.57 -12.61 -0.53
C LEU A 588 5.81 -13.44 -1.80
N GLN A 589 5.92 -12.78 -2.95
CA GLN A 589 6.20 -13.37 -4.25
C GLN A 589 7.68 -13.16 -4.64
N PHE A 590 8.29 -14.21 -5.20
CA PHE A 590 9.62 -14.19 -5.79
C PHE A 590 9.57 -14.83 -7.18
N GLY A 591 9.83 -14.06 -8.23
CA GLY A 591 10.16 -14.62 -9.53
C GLY A 591 11.57 -15.21 -9.51
N LEU A 592 11.73 -16.32 -10.22
CA LEU A 592 12.97 -17.10 -10.25
C LEU A 592 13.45 -17.33 -11.68
N GLY A 593 12.80 -16.74 -12.67
CA GLY A 593 13.06 -16.93 -14.08
C GLY A 593 13.17 -18.42 -14.41
N SER A 594 14.31 -18.82 -14.99
CA SER A 594 14.56 -20.24 -15.34
C SER A 594 15.07 -21.13 -14.20
N LYS A 595 15.33 -20.60 -12.99
CA LYS A 595 15.94 -21.37 -11.90
C LYS A 595 14.97 -22.47 -11.43
N SER A 596 15.49 -23.69 -11.26
CA SER A 596 14.67 -24.87 -10.93
C SER A 596 14.70 -25.27 -9.45
N VAL A 597 15.53 -24.60 -8.66
CA VAL A 597 15.68 -24.82 -7.22
C VAL A 597 16.12 -23.49 -6.58
N VAL A 598 15.65 -23.24 -5.37
CA VAL A 598 16.15 -22.19 -4.49
C VAL A 598 17.22 -22.79 -3.59
N ASP A 599 18.43 -22.23 -3.64
CA ASP A 599 19.57 -22.74 -2.87
C ASP A 599 19.35 -22.48 -1.39
N ARG A 600 18.89 -21.27 -1.06
CA ARG A 600 18.64 -20.83 0.31
C ARG A 600 17.55 -19.77 0.39
N ILE A 601 16.68 -19.91 1.37
CA ILE A 601 15.81 -18.84 1.89
C ILE A 601 16.36 -18.45 3.25
N THR A 602 16.61 -17.16 3.47
CA THR A 602 16.96 -16.61 4.78
C THR A 602 15.86 -15.67 5.22
N ILE A 603 15.29 -15.91 6.40
CA ILE A 603 14.23 -15.09 6.99
C ILE A 603 14.81 -14.44 8.25
N TYR A 604 14.80 -13.12 8.27
CA TYR A 604 15.10 -12.29 9.43
C TYR A 604 13.78 -11.92 10.09
N TRP A 605 13.46 -12.57 11.21
CA TRP A 605 12.23 -12.32 11.95
C TRP A 605 12.37 -11.08 12.83
N PRO A 606 11.27 -10.34 13.11
CA PRO A 606 11.27 -9.19 14.02
C PRO A 606 11.83 -9.52 15.42
N SER A 607 11.62 -10.75 15.89
CA SER A 607 12.17 -11.27 17.15
C SER A 607 13.71 -11.32 17.20
N GLY A 608 14.39 -11.12 16.06
CA GLY A 608 15.82 -11.29 15.88
C GLY A 608 16.24 -12.72 15.52
N ILE A 609 15.29 -13.65 15.38
CA ILE A 609 15.57 -15.00 14.89
C ILE A 609 15.95 -14.95 13.41
N VAL A 610 17.02 -15.63 13.04
CA VAL A 610 17.39 -15.87 11.64
C VAL A 610 17.13 -17.33 11.30
N GLN A 611 16.20 -17.58 10.38
CA GLN A 611 15.81 -18.92 9.93
C GLN A 611 16.30 -19.17 8.51
N GLN A 612 16.86 -20.35 8.27
CA GLN A 612 17.32 -20.76 6.93
C GLN A 612 16.64 -22.05 6.47
N LEU A 613 16.15 -22.03 5.24
CA LEU A 613 15.70 -23.20 4.50
C LEU A 613 16.60 -23.37 3.27
N VAL A 614 16.95 -24.60 2.90
CA VAL A 614 17.89 -24.87 1.79
C VAL A 614 17.35 -25.93 0.84
N ASN A 615 17.76 -25.87 -0.42
CA ASN A 615 17.34 -26.78 -1.49
C ASN A 615 15.80 -26.87 -1.61
N VAL A 616 15.17 -25.71 -1.73
CA VAL A 616 13.71 -25.58 -1.80
C VAL A 616 13.25 -25.68 -3.24
N ASN A 617 12.21 -26.49 -3.50
CA ASN A 617 11.62 -26.59 -4.84
C ASN A 617 10.96 -25.27 -5.25
N VAL A 618 10.94 -25.00 -6.55
CA VAL A 618 10.21 -23.87 -7.13
C VAL A 618 8.75 -24.23 -7.46
N ASN A 619 7.96 -23.23 -7.85
CA ASN A 619 6.54 -23.31 -8.24
C ASN A 619 5.64 -23.84 -7.12
N GLN A 620 5.82 -23.28 -5.93
CA GLN A 620 5.01 -23.62 -4.77
C GLN A 620 4.84 -22.43 -3.85
N ARG A 621 3.77 -22.48 -3.04
CA ARG A 621 3.58 -21.64 -1.87
C ARG A 621 4.06 -22.38 -0.64
N LEU A 622 4.95 -21.75 0.13
CA LEU A 622 5.42 -22.23 1.42
C LEU A 622 4.76 -21.43 2.54
N LYS A 623 4.17 -22.13 3.51
CA LYS A 623 3.90 -21.55 4.82
C LYS A 623 5.12 -21.79 5.71
N VAL A 624 5.75 -20.71 6.18
CA VAL A 624 6.93 -20.80 7.04
C VAL A 624 6.59 -20.26 8.42
N GLU A 625 6.62 -21.15 9.40
CA GLU A 625 6.40 -20.83 10.80
C GLU A 625 7.73 -20.42 11.45
N GLU A 626 7.69 -19.31 12.18
CA GLU A 626 8.81 -18.84 13.00
C GLU A 626 9.15 -19.91 14.04
N PRO A 627 10.41 -20.33 14.16
CA PRO A 627 10.77 -21.41 15.07
C PRO A 627 10.74 -20.93 16.52
N GLU A 628 10.27 -21.77 17.43
CA GLU A 628 10.44 -21.52 18.86
C GLU A 628 11.93 -21.51 19.23
N ILE A 629 12.36 -20.55 20.04
CA ILE A 629 13.69 -20.58 20.65
C ILE A 629 13.73 -21.80 21.57
N SER A 630 14.49 -22.84 21.21
CA SER A 630 14.66 -24.04 22.02
C SER A 630 16.06 -24.11 22.60
N PHE A 631 16.22 -23.92 23.91
CA PHE A 631 17.49 -24.18 24.58
C PHE A 631 17.68 -25.69 24.78
N VAL A 632 18.56 -26.31 23.99
CA VAL A 632 19.00 -27.69 24.24
C VAL A 632 20.10 -27.65 25.30
N LEU A 633 19.78 -28.12 26.50
CA LEU A 633 20.78 -28.34 27.54
C LEU A 633 21.39 -29.72 27.34
N THR A 634 22.59 -29.78 26.77
CA THR A 634 23.40 -31.00 26.80
C THR A 634 24.08 -31.12 28.15
N PRO A 635 23.87 -32.19 28.95
CA PRO A 635 24.72 -32.46 30.09
C PRO A 635 26.12 -32.75 29.55
N ASP A 636 27.14 -32.07 30.07
CA ASP A 636 28.49 -32.62 30.00
C ASP A 636 28.43 -33.97 30.73
N ALA A 637 28.76 -35.05 30.01
CA ALA A 637 28.74 -36.41 30.51
C ALA A 637 29.79 -36.58 31.62
N ALA A 638 29.43 -36.19 32.84
CA ALA A 638 30.17 -36.50 34.05
C ALA A 638 29.18 -36.83 35.16
N VAL A 639 29.20 -38.09 35.57
CA VAL A 639 28.49 -38.62 36.74
C VAL A 639 28.69 -37.67 37.93
N LEU A 640 27.64 -36.97 38.36
CA LEU A 640 27.71 -36.09 39.54
C LEU A 640 27.76 -36.94 40.82
N PRO A 641 28.79 -36.80 41.68
CA PRO A 641 28.73 -37.30 43.05
C PRO A 641 27.64 -36.54 43.83
N ARG A 642 27.04 -37.18 44.84
CA ARG A 642 26.08 -36.53 45.75
C ARG A 642 26.64 -35.20 46.27
N GLY A 643 26.03 -34.08 45.85
CA GLY A 643 26.44 -32.72 46.22
C GLY A 643 27.20 -31.94 45.13
N GLY A 644 27.33 -32.46 43.91
CA GLY A 644 28.00 -31.78 42.80
C GLY A 644 27.21 -30.62 42.19
N VAL A 645 27.93 -29.61 41.70
CA VAL A 645 27.41 -28.50 40.90
C VAL A 645 27.25 -28.98 39.47
N LEU A 646 26.03 -28.90 38.91
CA LEU A 646 25.80 -29.16 37.49
C LEU A 646 26.28 -27.92 36.70
N THR A 647 27.30 -28.11 35.86
CA THR A 647 27.65 -27.11 34.85
C THR A 647 26.84 -27.43 33.61
N VAL A 648 25.99 -26.50 33.17
CA VAL A 648 25.17 -26.69 31.98
C VAL A 648 25.72 -25.80 30.87
N ARG A 649 25.99 -26.38 29.70
CA ARG A 649 26.28 -25.60 28.50
C ARG A 649 24.97 -25.36 27.77
N ALA A 650 24.61 -24.10 27.59
CA ALA A 650 23.61 -23.72 26.62
C ALA A 650 24.36 -23.42 25.32
N ASN A 651 24.16 -24.24 24.28
CA ASN A 651 24.61 -23.88 22.95
C ASN A 651 23.51 -23.01 22.33
N ILE A 652 23.79 -21.72 22.17
CA ILE A 652 22.99 -20.89 21.26
C ILE A 652 23.43 -21.28 19.86
N VAL A 653 22.60 -22.06 19.16
CA VAL A 653 22.85 -22.37 17.75
C VAL A 653 22.29 -21.20 16.95
N ASN A 654 23.10 -20.14 16.83
CA ASN A 654 22.82 -19.04 15.91
C ASN A 654 23.52 -19.40 14.59
N TYR A 655 22.75 -19.73 13.55
CA TYR A 655 23.31 -19.84 12.20
C TYR A 655 23.40 -18.42 11.61
N SER A 656 24.65 -17.95 11.53
CA SER A 656 25.14 -16.78 10.79
C SER A 656 24.70 -15.38 11.23
N ASP A 657 25.34 -14.86 12.28
CA ASP A 657 26.11 -13.60 12.31
C ASP A 657 26.60 -13.28 13.75
N GLN A 658 27.64 -12.45 13.87
CA GLN A 658 28.34 -12.20 15.14
C GLN A 658 27.63 -11.20 16.08
N ARG A 659 26.30 -11.27 16.22
CA ARG A 659 25.56 -10.48 17.22
C ARG A 659 24.92 -11.40 18.25
N THR A 660 25.42 -11.34 19.49
CA THR A 660 24.89 -12.09 20.63
C THR A 660 24.01 -11.18 21.49
N GLY A 661 22.69 -11.39 21.45
CA GLY A 661 21.72 -10.97 22.46
C GLY A 661 21.20 -12.17 23.24
N PHE A 662 20.81 -11.98 24.51
CA PHE A 662 20.26 -13.07 25.35
C PHE A 662 18.76 -12.89 25.54
N TYR A 663 17.96 -13.86 25.09
CA TYR A 663 16.54 -13.98 25.42
C TYR A 663 16.35 -15.13 26.42
N PHE A 664 15.54 -14.93 27.47
CA PHE A 664 15.15 -16.01 28.38
C PHE A 664 13.63 -16.19 28.31
N ALA A 665 13.17 -17.08 27.45
CA ALA A 665 11.76 -17.47 27.41
C ALA A 665 11.62 -18.95 27.02
N THR A 666 11.99 -19.93 27.86
CA THR A 666 11.69 -21.33 27.51
C THR A 666 11.43 -22.27 28.69
N ASN A 667 10.76 -23.37 28.34
CA ASN A 667 10.74 -24.64 29.08
C ASN A 667 12.15 -25.25 29.14
N LEU A 668 12.47 -25.96 30.23
CA LEU A 668 13.72 -26.73 30.38
C LEU A 668 13.44 -28.18 29.99
N ILE A 669 14.10 -28.70 28.96
CA ILE A 669 13.96 -30.11 28.56
C ILE A 669 15.21 -30.88 29.02
N LEU A 670 15.01 -31.89 29.87
CA LEU A 670 16.08 -32.78 30.32
C LEU A 670 16.36 -33.88 29.28
N PRO A 671 17.56 -34.51 29.32
CA PRO A 671 17.93 -35.59 28.40
C PRO A 671 17.03 -36.83 28.43
N ASP A 672 16.25 -36.99 29.49
CA ASP A 672 15.28 -38.07 29.65
C ASP A 672 13.89 -37.72 29.07
N GLY A 673 13.76 -36.55 28.43
CA GLY A 673 12.51 -36.06 27.86
C GLY A 673 11.59 -35.35 28.86
N THR A 674 12.03 -35.15 30.11
CA THR A 674 11.24 -34.41 31.11
C THR A 674 11.18 -32.92 30.77
N ILE A 675 9.98 -32.38 30.69
CA ILE A 675 9.71 -30.97 30.40
C ILE A 675 9.42 -30.24 31.71
N PHE A 676 10.20 -29.20 32.03
CA PHE A 676 9.83 -28.23 33.06
C PHE A 676 8.90 -27.17 32.45
N PRO A 677 7.70 -26.96 33.01
CA PRO A 677 6.78 -25.96 32.50
C PRO A 677 7.20 -24.52 32.88
N LYS A 678 7.05 -23.62 31.91
CA LYS A 678 6.89 -22.16 31.94
C LYS A 678 7.13 -21.49 33.31
N ILE A 679 8.22 -20.75 33.45
CA ILE A 679 8.34 -19.73 34.51
C ILE A 679 7.41 -18.57 34.11
N PRO A 680 6.47 -18.12 34.96
CA PRO A 680 5.54 -17.05 34.62
C PRO A 680 6.27 -15.74 34.25
N SER A 681 5.79 -15.07 33.20
CA SER A 681 6.26 -13.77 32.68
C SER A 681 6.15 -12.60 33.66
N ALA A 682 5.48 -12.78 34.81
CA ALA A 682 5.25 -11.74 35.83
C ALA A 682 6.49 -11.30 36.63
N LEU A 683 7.71 -11.61 36.17
CA LEU A 683 8.96 -11.38 36.91
C LEU A 683 10.01 -10.55 36.14
N VAL A 684 9.66 -10.00 34.98
CA VAL A 684 10.58 -9.16 34.19
C VAL A 684 10.08 -7.71 34.24
N GLY A 685 10.81 -6.86 34.96
CA GLY A 685 10.53 -5.43 35.08
C GLY A 685 11.13 -4.59 33.93
N PRO A 686 10.78 -3.29 33.85
CA PRO A 686 10.86 -2.45 32.64
C PRO A 686 12.25 -1.88 32.31
N ASP A 687 13.33 -2.31 32.97
CA ASP A 687 14.65 -1.69 32.79
C ASP A 687 15.59 -2.60 31.98
N TRP A 688 15.64 -2.42 30.65
CA TRP A 688 16.71 -2.99 29.82
C TRP A 688 17.46 -1.91 29.05
N ILE A 689 18.79 -1.96 29.15
CA ILE A 689 19.75 -1.06 28.51
C ILE A 689 20.45 -1.82 27.37
N SER A 690 20.43 -1.24 26.17
CA SER A 690 21.28 -1.61 25.03
C SER A 690 22.78 -1.46 25.38
N LEU A 691 23.58 -2.50 25.16
CA LEU A 691 25.03 -2.48 25.43
C LEU A 691 25.85 -2.69 24.14
N ALA A 692 26.59 -1.65 23.75
CA ALA A 692 27.69 -1.68 22.76
C ALA A 692 29.07 -1.86 23.46
N PRO A 693 30.17 -2.15 22.74
CA PRO A 693 31.11 -3.19 23.17
C PRO A 693 32.26 -2.80 24.13
N LYS A 694 32.60 -3.83 24.93
CA LYS A 694 33.87 -4.28 25.53
C LYS A 694 34.58 -3.56 26.69
N GLU A 695 34.30 -2.32 27.08
CA GLU A 695 35.04 -1.72 28.22
C GLU A 695 34.19 -1.17 29.38
N ALA A 696 32.86 -1.09 29.23
CA ALA A 696 31.97 -0.60 30.31
C ALA A 696 31.37 -1.72 31.20
N ILE A 697 31.46 -2.99 30.78
CA ILE A 697 30.67 -4.10 31.34
C ILE A 697 31.05 -4.42 32.80
N THR A 698 32.31 -4.23 33.22
CA THR A 698 32.74 -4.69 34.55
C THR A 698 32.46 -3.69 35.68
N ARG A 699 32.27 -2.39 35.40
CA ARG A 699 32.07 -1.37 36.46
C ARG A 699 30.61 -1.05 36.75
N THR A 700 29.71 -1.19 35.77
CA THR A 700 28.29 -0.83 35.94
C THR A 700 27.50 -1.92 36.68
N LEU A 701 27.80 -3.20 36.39
CA LEU A 701 27.13 -4.35 37.03
C LEU A 701 27.31 -4.41 38.57
N THR A 702 28.43 -3.90 39.10
CA THR A 702 28.68 -3.93 40.56
C THR A 702 27.90 -2.86 41.32
N ARG A 703 27.43 -1.79 40.65
CA ARG A 703 26.85 -0.62 41.34
C ARG A 703 25.32 -0.60 41.38
N GLN A 704 24.63 -1.31 40.48
CA GLN A 704 23.15 -1.27 40.42
C GLN A 704 22.43 -2.46 41.08
N ILE A 705 23.14 -3.55 41.41
CA ILE A 705 22.53 -4.71 42.12
C ILE A 705 22.23 -4.39 43.61
N SER A 706 22.67 -3.25 44.14
CA SER A 706 22.38 -2.86 45.54
C SER A 706 20.98 -2.24 45.77
N GLY A 707 20.15 -2.12 44.72
CA GLY A 707 18.88 -1.37 44.79
C GLY A 707 17.57 -2.17 44.65
N VAL A 708 17.60 -3.45 44.26
CA VAL A 708 16.38 -4.23 43.96
C VAL A 708 16.03 -5.18 45.11
N ALA A 709 14.77 -5.16 45.56
CA ALA A 709 14.21 -6.03 46.60
C ALA A 709 14.30 -7.53 46.21
N PRO A 710 14.40 -8.47 47.17
CA PRO A 710 14.92 -9.80 46.91
C PRO A 710 13.90 -10.77 46.27
N LEU A 711 14.25 -11.30 45.10
CA LEU A 711 13.63 -12.47 44.46
C LEU A 711 13.94 -13.75 45.29
N GLY A 712 12.91 -14.52 45.64
CA GLY A 712 12.99 -15.67 46.55
C GLY A 712 13.55 -16.98 45.95
N ASN A 713 13.80 -17.98 46.81
CA ASN A 713 14.20 -19.34 46.41
C ASN A 713 12.96 -20.15 45.93
N TYR A 714 13.13 -21.02 44.94
CA TYR A 714 12.05 -21.88 44.42
C TYR A 714 12.28 -23.36 44.78
N ILE A 715 11.19 -24.04 45.13
CA ILE A 715 11.16 -25.49 45.42
C ILE A 715 10.22 -26.15 44.42
N TYR A 716 10.74 -27.10 43.63
CA TYR A 716 9.93 -27.92 42.72
C TYR A 716 10.47 -29.34 42.67
N ASN A 717 9.60 -30.34 42.83
CA ASN A 717 9.90 -31.77 42.76
C ASN A 717 11.10 -32.24 43.62
N GLY A 718 11.23 -31.73 44.84
CA GLY A 718 12.30 -32.15 45.77
C GLY A 718 13.66 -31.49 45.51
N PHE A 719 13.73 -30.43 44.72
CA PHE A 719 14.96 -29.64 44.49
C PHE A 719 14.74 -28.16 44.82
N ILE A 720 15.74 -27.55 45.46
CA ILE A 720 15.87 -26.11 45.68
C ILE A 720 16.81 -25.55 44.61
N VAL A 721 16.28 -24.69 43.76
CA VAL A 721 17.08 -23.86 42.86
C VAL A 721 17.51 -22.62 43.64
N LYS A 722 18.80 -22.54 44.00
CA LYS A 722 19.36 -21.38 44.70
C LYS A 722 19.97 -20.42 43.68
N LYS A 723 19.83 -19.12 43.98
CA LYS A 723 20.40 -17.94 43.30
C LYS A 723 21.57 -18.25 42.33
N PRO A 724 21.58 -17.69 41.10
CA PRO A 724 22.76 -17.78 40.24
C PRO A 724 23.98 -17.22 40.98
N TYR A 725 25.09 -17.96 40.98
CA TYR A 725 26.37 -17.39 41.40
C TYR A 725 26.72 -16.30 40.38
N THR A 726 26.95 -15.09 40.85
CA THR A 726 27.31 -13.91 40.04
C THR A 726 28.72 -14.01 39.41
N SER A 727 29.18 -15.21 39.08
CA SER A 727 30.39 -15.43 38.29
C SER A 727 29.97 -15.83 36.88
N ILE A 728 29.77 -14.83 36.02
CA ILE A 728 29.85 -15.01 34.57
C ILE A 728 31.27 -15.50 34.30
N LEU A 729 31.41 -16.75 33.82
CA LEU A 729 32.73 -17.32 33.47
C LEU A 729 33.24 -16.74 32.14
N ASN A 730 32.33 -16.32 31.24
CA ASN A 730 32.50 -15.54 30.00
C ASN A 730 31.16 -15.52 29.24
N GLU A 731 31.14 -14.93 28.03
CA GLU A 731 29.98 -14.63 27.18
C GLU A 731 29.03 -15.81 26.87
N ASN A 732 29.37 -17.07 27.20
CA ASN A 732 28.57 -18.25 26.87
C ASN A 732 28.26 -19.21 28.05
N HIS A 733 28.50 -18.82 29.31
CA HIS A 733 28.35 -19.75 30.45
C HIS A 733 27.57 -19.17 31.64
N PHE A 734 26.51 -19.89 32.05
CA PHE A 734 25.77 -19.65 33.29
C PHE A 734 25.98 -20.81 34.28
N LEU A 735 26.08 -20.49 35.57
CA LEU A 735 26.29 -21.46 36.64
C LEU A 735 25.09 -21.48 37.61
N PHE A 736 24.35 -22.59 37.63
CA PHE A 736 23.24 -22.80 38.57
C PHE A 736 23.65 -23.77 39.68
N LYS A 737 23.32 -23.43 40.93
CA LYS A 737 23.47 -24.36 42.06
C LYS A 737 22.13 -25.00 42.39
N VAL A 738 21.94 -26.23 41.93
CA VAL A 738 20.79 -27.06 42.29
C VAL A 738 21.15 -27.88 43.53
N THR A 739 20.33 -27.82 44.57
CA THR A 739 20.47 -28.66 45.77
C THR A 739 19.19 -29.44 46.01
N PRO A 740 19.25 -30.70 46.47
CA PRO A 740 18.05 -31.40 46.94
C PRO A 740 17.37 -30.58 48.04
N ALA A 741 16.04 -30.47 47.97
CA ALA A 741 15.24 -29.98 49.09
C ALA A 741 15.32 -31.01 50.24
N PRO A 742 15.29 -30.55 51.51
CA PRO A 742 15.24 -31.45 52.67
C PRO A 742 14.16 -32.51 52.59
#